data_AF-A0A2E0X047-F1
#
_entry.id   AF-A0A2E0X047-F1
#
_cell.length_a   1.000
_cell.length_b   1.000
_cell.length_c   1.000
_cell.angle_alpha   90.00
_cell.angle_beta   90.00
_cell.angle_gamma   90.00
#
_symmetry.space_group_name_H-M   'P 1'
#
loop_
_entity.id
_entity.type
_entity.pdbx_description
1 polymer ?
#
loop_
_entity_poly.entity_id
_entity_poly.type
_entity_poly.pdbx_seq_one_letter_code
_entity_poly.pdbx_strand_id
1 'polypeptide(L)'
;MWEMELLRTRLRFVCCALAAATVGGGAVAARATGVPIDGFLPFVGIGLTDEFVDDIDFFPYPAFGTSGTQLGAGGTPFYDVALLDTGAAASLITTAADANFNIAGPYPGESDGFRGTEFITIGGATGFLQARISDPLGLYANGLQARTSAGSELSMNGANLSGQTNTSIATLPVESDLPNILGLPFASQYATRIRNSLPQIFELNGKTVRAPAIDFLELGTGSQHGITRKAPMSLLGDAPSNPFYFLNFNGGLNDAWENPSQPTVVAGGHFLNINAANDGSSISGSQFFFDTGASVTVLSELTALQLGVDVGVDEPDFSLQIIGSGGISEEVPGFYIDSFTVLATGGSVTVSNVPVLVFDVTNPASPGNVVPGIVGTNVFAGRDIIIDPIPSLGGGGVSAGVYISDPVTTDRNWTTAAASAAWHTGGNWSGGATPNLTGIANVRHVGGGHQEAVLSTAAEAYEVNISGVDPAQRMTVRVTAAGSLTVYSGINVEQYGGLEIEGGVLDAQYVEVGENATLTGAGTIRTGSGPIDGQVENIRGTVAPGDGSTTPLEIVGRYSNGENATLQYTLEGPHAGTEYGQLSIDGPAAWGGTLQVDFATGYKPYIGDEFTLAVYESFGGDFDLLDLPGEVSWDLSLEANALVLTALTGKLPGDIDDNGSVDAADLASWRAGYGDPGKRSYDFLLWQREYAGGGALGAVPEPASLVLAGLAAMFGGAITRRRR
;
A
#
# COMPACT_ATOMS: atom_id res chain seq x y z
N MET A 1 -64.79 14.32 32.51
CA MET A 1 -64.66 12.94 32.02
C MET A 1 -63.90 13.05 30.71
N TRP A 2 -62.58 12.81 30.79
CA TRP A 2 -61.66 12.38 29.72
C TRP A 2 -61.39 13.41 28.60
N GLU A 3 -60.43 14.33 28.74
CA GLU A 3 -58.95 14.20 28.61
C GLU A 3 -58.44 13.73 27.23
N MET A 4 -57.97 14.69 26.44
CA MET A 4 -56.72 14.57 25.68
C MET A 4 -56.04 15.95 25.69
N GLU A 5 -55.05 16.09 26.57
CA GLU A 5 -54.16 17.23 26.69
C GLU A 5 -53.00 17.12 25.68
N LEU A 6 -52.89 18.12 24.82
CA LEU A 6 -51.67 18.48 24.10
C LEU A 6 -51.57 20.02 24.15
N LEU A 7 -50.39 20.51 24.54
CA LEU A 7 -49.90 21.90 24.68
C LEU A 7 -49.90 22.55 26.07
N ARG A 8 -48.73 22.49 26.74
CA ARG A 8 -48.12 23.47 27.66
C ARG A 8 -46.61 23.13 27.75
N THR A 9 -45.60 23.99 27.62
CA THR A 9 -45.48 25.46 27.62
C THR A 9 -44.08 25.85 27.11
N ARG A 10 -44.02 26.86 26.25
CA ARG A 10 -42.82 27.61 25.83
C ARG A 10 -42.46 28.74 26.84
N LEU A 11 -41.36 29.46 26.56
CA LEU A 11 -40.97 30.85 26.97
C LEU A 11 -40.00 30.94 28.16
N ARG A 12 -38.92 31.74 28.18
CA ARG A 12 -38.47 32.97 27.45
C ARG A 12 -36.92 32.98 27.47
N PHE A 13 -36.17 33.59 26.55
CA PHE A 13 -36.09 35.04 26.32
C PHE A 13 -35.48 35.36 24.94
N VAL A 14 -36.06 36.37 24.30
CA VAL A 14 -35.53 37.06 23.10
C VAL A 14 -34.98 38.41 23.58
N CYS A 15 -33.76 38.75 23.15
CA CYS A 15 -33.31 40.13 22.99
C CYS A 15 -32.38 40.21 21.77
N CYS A 16 -32.76 41.06 20.82
CA CYS A 16 -32.06 41.36 19.58
C CYS A 16 -30.72 42.09 19.82
N ALA A 17 -29.71 41.76 19.01
CA ALA A 17 -28.73 42.71 18.50
C ALA A 17 -28.23 42.21 17.13
N LEU A 18 -28.51 42.98 16.07
CA LEU A 18 -27.82 42.85 14.79
C LEU A 18 -26.35 43.26 15.02
N ALA A 19 -25.42 42.36 14.75
CA ALA A 19 -24.02 42.67 14.49
C ALA A 19 -23.60 41.90 13.24
N ALA A 20 -23.11 42.64 12.24
CA ALA A 20 -22.45 42.07 11.08
C ALA A 20 -21.20 41.32 11.55
N ALA A 21 -21.09 40.04 11.20
CA ALA A 21 -19.89 39.25 11.37
C ALA A 21 -19.71 38.38 10.13
N THR A 22 -18.79 38.84 9.27
CA THR A 22 -17.86 38.05 8.46
C THR A 22 -18.25 36.61 8.16
N VAL A 23 -18.41 36.32 6.87
CA VAL A 23 -18.22 35.00 6.26
C VAL A 23 -16.78 34.58 6.58
N GLY A 24 -16.59 33.98 7.75
CA GLY A 24 -15.39 33.23 8.05
C GLY A 24 -15.58 31.85 7.45
N GLY A 25 -14.82 31.54 6.41
CA GLY A 25 -14.55 30.15 6.05
C GLY A 25 -14.09 29.45 7.32
N GLY A 26 -14.88 28.50 7.79
CA GLY A 26 -14.42 27.58 8.80
C GLY A 26 -13.23 26.86 8.18
N ALA A 27 -12.03 27.10 8.72
CA ALA A 27 -10.92 26.20 8.50
C ALA A 27 -11.45 24.81 8.83
N VAL A 28 -11.50 23.93 7.83
CA VAL A 28 -11.64 22.50 8.06
C VAL A 28 -10.44 22.17 8.94
N ALA A 29 -10.68 21.94 10.22
CA ALA A 29 -9.62 21.44 11.08
C ALA A 29 -9.21 20.11 10.45
N ALA A 30 -8.00 20.06 9.89
CA ALA A 30 -7.37 18.81 9.50
C ALA A 30 -7.55 17.84 10.67
N ARG A 31 -8.40 16.83 10.47
CA ARG A 31 -8.67 15.82 11.49
C ARG A 31 -7.33 15.12 11.75
N ALA A 32 -7.01 14.87 13.01
CA ALA A 32 -5.90 13.98 13.34
C ALA A 32 -6.10 12.68 12.54
N THR A 33 -5.07 12.20 11.85
CA THR A 33 -5.10 10.91 11.17
C THR A 33 -5.62 9.87 12.15
N GLY A 34 -6.61 9.13 11.68
CA GLY A 34 -7.30 8.12 12.46
C GLY A 34 -6.43 6.89 12.65
N VAL A 35 -7.03 5.74 12.38
CA VAL A 35 -6.31 4.48 12.34
C VAL A 35 -5.50 4.44 11.04
N PRO A 36 -4.22 4.00 11.04
CA PRO A 36 -3.47 3.83 9.79
C PRO A 36 -4.18 2.82 8.90
N ILE A 37 -4.09 3.00 7.57
CA ILE A 37 -4.61 2.03 6.60
C ILE A 37 -4.05 0.66 6.93
N ASP A 38 -2.72 0.56 6.97
CA ASP A 38 -2.00 -0.66 7.22
C ASP A 38 -1.56 -0.75 8.69
N GLY A 39 -2.06 -1.76 9.38
CA GLY A 39 -1.66 -2.10 10.74
C GLY A 39 -0.25 -2.69 10.82
N PHE A 40 0.22 -2.91 12.04
CA PHE A 40 1.52 -3.55 12.25
C PHE A 40 1.50 -5.00 11.75
N LEU A 41 2.63 -5.48 11.25
CA LEU A 41 2.83 -6.86 10.84
C LEU A 41 3.59 -7.63 11.94
N PRO A 42 2.96 -8.58 12.65
CA PRO A 42 3.57 -9.28 13.77
C PRO A 42 4.53 -10.39 13.30
N PHE A 43 5.71 -10.00 12.83
CA PHE A 43 6.74 -10.96 12.43
C PHE A 43 7.52 -11.55 13.61
N VAL A 44 7.82 -12.85 13.51
CA VAL A 44 8.66 -13.62 14.43
C VAL A 44 9.78 -14.31 13.66
N GLY A 45 10.88 -14.62 14.34
CA GLY A 45 11.91 -15.51 13.80
C GLY A 45 11.56 -16.96 14.11
N ILE A 46 11.56 -17.82 13.10
CA ILE A 46 11.26 -19.25 13.21
C ILE A 46 12.50 -20.11 12.98
N GLY A 47 12.52 -21.29 13.58
CA GLY A 47 13.49 -22.35 13.34
C GLY A 47 12.84 -23.72 13.49
N LEU A 48 13.41 -24.75 12.85
CA LEU A 48 12.91 -26.11 12.93
C LEU A 48 13.93 -27.04 13.60
N THR A 49 13.47 -28.16 14.15
CA THR A 49 14.30 -29.23 14.72
C THR A 49 13.77 -30.60 14.32
N ASP A 50 14.60 -31.62 14.51
CA ASP A 50 14.25 -33.04 14.34
C ASP A 50 13.39 -33.64 15.47
N GLU A 51 12.81 -32.82 16.35
CA GLU A 51 12.07 -33.30 17.52
C GLU A 51 10.63 -33.67 17.22
N PHE A 52 10.30 -34.96 17.33
CA PHE A 52 8.95 -35.49 17.23
C PHE A 52 8.74 -36.68 18.17
N VAL A 53 7.51 -37.20 18.24
CA VAL A 53 7.15 -38.39 19.01
C VAL A 53 7.05 -39.59 18.07
N ASP A 54 7.99 -40.52 18.24
CA ASP A 54 8.03 -41.84 17.58
C ASP A 54 7.04 -42.83 18.25
N ASP A 55 5.75 -42.47 18.26
CA ASP A 55 4.63 -43.28 18.77
C ASP A 55 3.30 -42.82 18.14
N ILE A 56 2.21 -43.55 18.39
CA ILE A 56 0.84 -43.16 18.01
C ILE A 56 0.38 -42.01 18.91
N ASP A 57 0.84 -40.81 18.57
CA ASP A 57 0.44 -39.55 19.18
C ASP A 57 -0.10 -38.60 18.11
N PHE A 58 -1.17 -37.88 18.45
CA PHE A 58 -1.84 -36.94 17.55
C PHE A 58 -1.58 -35.49 17.94
N PHE A 59 -0.96 -35.27 19.10
CA PHE A 59 -0.93 -33.96 19.75
C PHE A 59 0.48 -33.37 19.71
N PRO A 60 0.59 -32.07 19.39
CA PRO A 60 1.81 -31.32 19.56
C PRO A 60 1.90 -30.72 20.97
N TYR A 61 3.12 -30.48 21.44
CA TYR A 61 3.38 -30.05 22.82
C TYR A 61 4.11 -28.70 22.87
N PRO A 62 3.69 -27.76 23.74
CA PRO A 62 4.44 -26.53 23.92
C PRO A 62 5.77 -26.79 24.63
N ALA A 63 6.83 -26.09 24.22
CA ALA A 63 8.15 -26.15 24.82
C ALA A 63 8.68 -24.73 25.12
N PHE A 64 9.20 -24.48 26.34
CA PHE A 64 9.76 -23.19 26.74
C PHE A 64 11.29 -23.13 26.56
N GLY A 65 11.77 -23.70 25.46
CA GLY A 65 13.18 -23.82 25.10
C GLY A 65 13.35 -24.85 23.99
N THR A 66 14.43 -24.73 23.22
CA THR A 66 14.69 -25.65 22.10
C THR A 66 15.26 -26.99 22.55
N SER A 67 14.69 -28.07 22.01
CA SER A 67 15.17 -29.44 22.07
C SER A 67 15.30 -30.03 20.65
N GLY A 68 15.96 -31.19 20.54
CA GLY A 68 16.34 -31.75 19.24
C GLY A 68 17.54 -31.08 18.58
N THR A 69 17.92 -31.59 17.41
CA THR A 69 18.90 -31.00 16.50
C THR A 69 18.20 -30.00 15.59
N GLN A 70 18.74 -28.79 15.48
CA GLN A 70 18.17 -27.78 14.58
C GLN A 70 18.37 -28.16 13.11
N LEU A 71 17.34 -27.95 12.30
CA LEU A 71 17.38 -28.21 10.87
C LEU A 71 18.06 -27.07 10.10
N GLY A 72 18.63 -27.43 8.95
CA GLY A 72 19.22 -26.50 8.01
C GLY A 72 20.29 -27.15 7.13
N ALA A 73 20.56 -26.52 5.99
CA ALA A 73 21.49 -27.03 5.00
C ALA A 73 22.89 -27.31 5.58
N GLY A 74 23.42 -28.50 5.30
CA GLY A 74 24.74 -28.93 5.79
C GLY A 74 24.85 -29.07 7.31
N GLY A 75 23.72 -29.18 8.04
CA GLY A 75 23.69 -29.27 9.50
C GLY A 75 23.93 -27.95 10.23
N THR A 76 23.85 -26.82 9.50
CA THR A 76 23.92 -25.48 10.10
C THR A 76 22.50 -25.02 10.40
N PRO A 77 22.19 -24.56 11.64
CA PRO A 77 20.86 -24.08 11.96
C PRO A 77 20.43 -22.93 11.03
N PHE A 78 19.27 -23.09 10.40
CA PHE A 78 18.64 -22.04 9.59
C PHE A 78 17.55 -21.35 10.42
N TYR A 79 17.34 -20.06 10.14
CA TYR A 79 16.24 -19.28 10.69
C TYR A 79 15.63 -18.41 9.60
N ASP A 80 14.32 -18.21 9.67
CA ASP A 80 13.61 -17.35 8.74
C ASP A 80 12.57 -16.50 9.46
N VAL A 81 11.99 -15.52 8.78
CA VAL A 81 10.89 -14.72 9.30
C VAL A 81 9.56 -15.36 8.94
N ALA A 82 8.61 -15.36 9.88
CA ALA A 82 7.22 -15.75 9.64
C ALA A 82 6.25 -14.73 10.20
N LEU A 83 5.13 -14.52 9.49
CA LEU A 83 3.99 -13.73 9.96
C LEU A 83 3.24 -14.54 11.03
N LEU A 84 3.04 -13.96 12.22
CA LEU A 84 2.17 -14.56 13.22
C LEU A 84 0.71 -14.31 12.85
N ASP A 85 -0.01 -15.38 12.53
CA ASP A 85 -1.35 -15.31 11.97
C ASP A 85 -2.31 -16.18 12.80
N THR A 86 -3.13 -15.52 13.62
CA THR A 86 -4.21 -16.17 14.39
C THR A 86 -5.41 -16.56 13.54
N GLY A 87 -5.50 -16.09 12.30
CA GLY A 87 -6.49 -16.49 11.31
C GLY A 87 -6.12 -17.78 10.57
N ALA A 88 -4.83 -18.10 10.45
CA ALA A 88 -4.34 -19.30 9.78
C ALA A 88 -4.58 -20.58 10.60
N ALA A 89 -5.30 -21.54 10.03
CA ALA A 89 -5.61 -22.81 10.68
C ALA A 89 -4.42 -23.78 10.79
N ALA A 90 -3.34 -23.54 10.04
CA ALA A 90 -2.10 -24.34 10.02
C ALA A 90 -0.89 -23.40 9.94
N SER A 91 0.28 -23.87 10.41
CA SER A 91 1.55 -23.19 10.14
C SER A 91 2.07 -23.56 8.76
N LEU A 92 2.50 -22.55 8.00
CA LEU A 92 2.91 -22.69 6.60
C LEU A 92 4.34 -22.18 6.42
N ILE A 93 5.10 -22.81 5.52
CA ILE A 93 6.41 -22.34 5.10
C ILE A 93 6.49 -22.25 3.58
N THR A 94 7.30 -21.34 3.07
CA THR A 94 7.55 -21.20 1.64
C THR A 94 8.37 -22.37 1.11
N THR A 95 8.29 -22.64 -0.20
CA THR A 95 9.17 -23.60 -0.87
C THR A 95 10.66 -23.26 -0.68
N ALA A 96 11.00 -21.97 -0.63
CA ALA A 96 12.37 -21.51 -0.36
C ALA A 96 12.82 -21.84 1.08
N ALA A 97 11.96 -21.61 2.07
CA ALA A 97 12.23 -21.97 3.45
C ALA A 97 12.36 -23.48 3.64
N ASP A 98 11.48 -24.30 3.04
CA ASP A 98 11.61 -25.78 3.07
C ASP A 98 13.00 -26.22 2.60
N ALA A 99 13.46 -25.69 1.46
CA ALA A 99 14.77 -26.02 0.91
C ALA A 99 15.92 -25.60 1.85
N ASN A 100 15.84 -24.41 2.46
CA ASN A 100 16.88 -23.88 3.36
C ASN A 100 16.91 -24.61 4.71
N PHE A 101 15.75 -24.97 5.25
CA PHE A 101 15.63 -25.87 6.40
C PHE A 101 16.07 -27.29 6.06
N ASN A 102 16.23 -27.63 4.79
CA ASN A 102 16.61 -28.97 4.32
C ASN A 102 15.63 -30.04 4.84
N ILE A 103 14.33 -29.79 4.72
CA ILE A 103 13.27 -30.68 5.26
C ILE A 103 13.32 -32.07 4.63
N ALA A 104 13.62 -32.16 3.33
CA ALA A 104 13.80 -33.43 2.62
C ALA A 104 15.17 -34.10 2.83
N GLY A 105 16.02 -33.52 3.68
CA GLY A 105 17.34 -34.09 3.97
C GLY A 105 17.25 -35.28 4.93
N PRO A 106 18.21 -36.22 4.90
CA PRO A 106 18.24 -37.32 5.86
C PRO A 106 18.66 -36.83 7.25
N TYR A 107 17.91 -37.21 8.28
CA TYR A 107 18.19 -36.92 9.69
C TYR A 107 18.27 -38.20 10.54
N PRO A 108 18.88 -38.16 11.74
CA PRO A 108 18.81 -39.28 12.68
C PRO A 108 17.36 -39.54 13.09
N GLY A 109 16.88 -40.78 12.94
CA GLY A 109 15.47 -41.12 13.14
C GLY A 109 14.68 -41.10 11.83
N GLU A 110 14.86 -40.06 11.02
CA GLU A 110 14.12 -39.86 9.76
C GLU A 110 15.02 -39.84 8.52
N SER A 111 15.23 -41.02 7.92
CA SER A 111 16.24 -41.20 6.86
C SER A 111 15.84 -40.63 5.49
N ASP A 112 14.56 -40.41 5.26
CA ASP A 112 13.94 -39.74 4.11
C ASP A 112 13.57 -38.27 4.40
N GLY A 113 13.88 -37.80 5.62
CA GLY A 113 13.59 -36.45 6.08
C GLY A 113 12.15 -36.31 6.55
N PHE A 114 11.72 -35.06 6.71
CA PHE A 114 10.37 -34.73 7.21
C PHE A 114 9.43 -34.29 6.09
N ARG A 115 9.80 -34.53 4.82
CA ARG A 115 9.00 -34.08 3.68
C ARG A 115 7.97 -35.15 3.33
N GLY A 116 6.79 -35.00 3.89
CA GLY A 116 5.66 -35.89 3.62
C GLY A 116 5.16 -35.87 2.16
N THR A 117 4.31 -36.84 1.87
CA THR A 117 3.74 -37.14 0.55
C THR A 117 2.31 -36.65 0.37
N GLU A 118 1.61 -36.35 1.47
CA GLU A 118 0.23 -35.88 1.49
C GLU A 118 0.13 -34.36 1.27
N PHE A 119 -1.08 -33.91 0.93
CA PHE A 119 -1.37 -32.51 0.64
C PHE A 119 -2.65 -32.06 1.33
N ILE A 120 -2.68 -30.79 1.70
CA ILE A 120 -3.88 -30.09 2.17
C ILE A 120 -4.26 -28.99 1.18
N THR A 121 -5.56 -28.82 0.97
CA THR A 121 -6.09 -27.63 0.31
C THR A 121 -6.26 -26.54 1.36
N ILE A 122 -5.49 -25.45 1.23
CA ILE A 122 -5.65 -24.25 2.05
C ILE A 122 -6.60 -23.30 1.32
N GLY A 123 -7.62 -22.80 2.02
CA GLY A 123 -8.54 -21.78 1.53
C GLY A 123 -8.42 -20.48 2.33
N GLY A 124 -8.82 -19.37 1.73
CA GLY A 124 -8.63 -18.02 2.28
C GLY A 124 -9.25 -16.97 1.37
N ALA A 125 -8.91 -15.70 1.60
CA ALA A 125 -9.60 -14.57 0.98
C ALA A 125 -9.62 -14.64 -0.56
N THR A 126 -8.49 -14.99 -1.19
CA THR A 126 -8.33 -14.89 -2.64
C THR A 126 -8.52 -16.22 -3.38
N GLY A 127 -8.83 -17.33 -2.68
CA GLY A 127 -9.04 -18.66 -3.28
C GLY A 127 -8.32 -19.80 -2.56
N PHE A 128 -7.95 -20.84 -3.32
CA PHE A 128 -7.40 -22.09 -2.80
C PHE A 128 -6.01 -22.43 -3.36
N LEU A 129 -5.13 -22.95 -2.51
CA LEU A 129 -3.83 -23.51 -2.90
C LEU A 129 -3.65 -24.92 -2.33
N GLN A 130 -2.77 -25.71 -2.95
CA GLN A 130 -2.36 -27.00 -2.40
C GLN A 130 -1.00 -26.87 -1.73
N ALA A 131 -0.97 -27.12 -0.42
CA ALA A 131 0.26 -27.15 0.36
C ALA A 131 0.63 -28.60 0.70
N ARG A 132 1.91 -28.94 0.61
CA ARG A 132 2.44 -30.27 0.93
C ARG A 132 2.61 -30.41 2.44
N ILE A 133 2.12 -31.49 3.02
CA ILE A 133 2.19 -31.74 4.46
C ILE A 133 3.56 -32.35 4.82
N SER A 134 4.16 -31.88 5.91
CA SER A 134 5.39 -32.46 6.48
C SER A 134 5.07 -33.61 7.43
N ASP A 135 6.04 -34.48 7.66
CA ASP A 135 6.05 -35.39 8.82
C ASP A 135 6.24 -34.54 10.11
N PRO A 136 5.91 -35.07 11.30
CA PRO A 136 6.00 -34.29 12.52
C PRO A 136 7.44 -33.92 12.84
N LEU A 137 7.65 -32.69 13.26
CA LEU A 137 8.94 -32.09 13.61
C LEU A 137 8.76 -31.08 14.77
N GLY A 138 9.84 -30.43 15.19
CA GLY A 138 9.76 -29.36 16.19
C GLY A 138 9.78 -27.98 15.54
N LEU A 139 8.70 -27.20 15.70
CA LEU A 139 8.59 -25.81 15.23
C LEU A 139 8.89 -24.85 16.38
N TYR A 140 9.86 -23.95 16.20
CA TYR A 140 10.30 -23.01 17.22
C TYR A 140 10.21 -21.57 16.74
N ALA A 141 9.85 -20.65 17.64
CA ALA A 141 9.71 -19.23 17.33
C ALA A 141 10.09 -18.33 18.52
N ASN A 142 10.51 -17.11 18.21
CA ASN A 142 10.60 -15.99 19.17
C ASN A 142 10.47 -14.66 18.43
N GLY A 143 10.09 -13.59 19.12
CA GLY A 143 10.07 -12.25 18.55
C GLY A 143 11.45 -11.79 18.08
N LEU A 144 11.44 -10.92 17.06
CA LEU A 144 12.66 -10.48 16.37
C LEU A 144 13.59 -9.63 17.25
N GLN A 145 13.16 -9.20 18.43
CA GLN A 145 14.05 -8.62 19.45
C GLN A 145 15.11 -9.62 19.96
N ALA A 146 14.92 -10.92 19.76
CA ALA A 146 15.86 -11.97 20.15
C ALA A 146 16.90 -12.32 19.06
N ARG A 147 16.90 -11.60 17.94
CA ARG A 147 17.88 -11.78 16.85
C ARG A 147 19.31 -11.52 17.35
N THR A 148 20.26 -12.24 16.77
CA THR A 148 21.70 -12.07 17.02
C THR A 148 22.39 -11.35 15.85
N SER A 149 21.91 -11.54 14.63
CA SER A 149 22.28 -10.79 13.43
C SER A 149 21.17 -10.82 12.39
N ALA A 150 21.20 -9.83 11.49
CA ALA A 150 20.39 -9.75 10.29
C ALA A 150 21.23 -9.10 9.16
N GLY A 151 20.78 -9.22 7.92
CA GLY A 151 21.51 -8.80 6.73
C GLY A 151 21.05 -9.62 5.53
N SER A 152 21.90 -10.48 4.97
CA SER A 152 21.48 -11.48 3.99
C SER A 152 20.79 -12.70 4.60
N GLU A 153 20.94 -12.92 5.91
CA GLU A 153 20.34 -14.05 6.61
C GLU A 153 19.94 -13.62 8.02
N LEU A 154 18.87 -14.22 8.54
CA LEU A 154 18.46 -14.05 9.92
C LEU A 154 19.24 -15.03 10.81
N SER A 155 19.71 -14.56 11.97
CA SER A 155 20.24 -15.44 13.01
C SER A 155 19.59 -15.15 14.34
N MET A 156 19.21 -16.22 15.06
CA MET A 156 18.51 -16.14 16.34
C MET A 156 19.34 -16.85 17.43
N ASN A 157 19.12 -16.49 18.70
CA ASN A 157 19.62 -17.30 19.80
C ASN A 157 18.69 -18.52 19.99
N GLY A 158 19.09 -19.67 19.48
CA GLY A 158 18.32 -20.92 19.56
C GLY A 158 17.91 -21.30 20.99
N ALA A 159 18.68 -20.96 22.02
CA ALA A 159 18.33 -21.31 23.41
C ALA A 159 17.10 -20.55 23.96
N ASN A 160 16.67 -19.46 23.29
CA ASN A 160 15.59 -18.61 23.74
C ASN A 160 14.28 -18.83 22.99
N LEU A 161 14.19 -19.81 22.09
CA LEU A 161 12.96 -20.02 21.31
C LEU A 161 11.92 -20.80 22.13
N SER A 162 10.65 -20.42 21.95
CA SER A 162 9.52 -21.23 22.39
C SER A 162 9.09 -22.16 21.26
N GLY A 163 8.63 -23.36 21.57
CA GLY A 163 8.43 -24.44 20.62
C GLY A 163 7.04 -25.06 20.62
N GLN A 164 6.72 -25.71 19.53
CA GLN A 164 5.64 -26.67 19.41
C GLN A 164 6.26 -27.93 18.84
N THR A 165 6.48 -28.94 19.68
CA THR A 165 7.10 -30.21 19.30
C THR A 165 6.04 -31.19 18.82
N ASN A 166 6.46 -32.22 18.07
CA ASN A 166 5.54 -33.19 17.47
C ASN A 166 4.46 -32.52 16.59
N THR A 167 4.89 -31.60 15.71
CA THR A 167 4.00 -30.83 14.86
C THR A 167 4.26 -31.07 13.39
N SER A 168 3.19 -31.27 12.63
CA SER A 168 3.22 -31.27 11.17
C SER A 168 2.87 -29.88 10.63
N ILE A 169 3.69 -29.36 9.71
CA ILE A 169 3.49 -28.08 9.02
C ILE A 169 3.16 -28.33 7.55
N ALA A 170 2.85 -27.29 6.79
CA ALA A 170 2.65 -27.41 5.35
C ALA A 170 3.55 -26.47 4.53
N THR A 171 4.06 -26.96 3.41
CA THR A 171 4.90 -26.22 2.48
C THR A 171 4.06 -25.68 1.33
N LEU A 172 4.07 -24.36 1.19
CA LEU A 172 3.42 -23.63 0.11
C LEU A 172 4.06 -23.95 -1.25
N PRO A 173 3.28 -23.97 -2.33
CA PRO A 173 3.81 -24.15 -3.68
C PRO A 173 4.62 -22.91 -4.12
N VAL A 174 5.48 -23.07 -5.13
CA VAL A 174 6.47 -22.03 -5.53
C VAL A 174 5.82 -20.76 -6.09
N GLU A 175 4.62 -20.89 -6.64
CA GLU A 175 3.80 -19.81 -7.17
C GLU A 175 3.06 -19.00 -6.09
N SER A 176 3.20 -19.35 -4.81
CA SER A 176 2.51 -18.63 -3.73
C SER A 176 3.30 -17.39 -3.30
N ASP A 177 2.61 -16.25 -3.26
CA ASP A 177 3.14 -14.98 -2.74
C ASP A 177 2.99 -14.84 -1.22
N LEU A 178 2.49 -15.87 -0.53
CA LEU A 178 2.38 -15.84 0.93
C LEU A 178 3.76 -15.98 1.58
N PRO A 179 4.04 -15.23 2.66
CA PRO A 179 5.24 -15.44 3.46
C PRO A 179 5.14 -16.76 4.24
N ASN A 180 6.19 -17.11 4.99
CA ASN A 180 6.04 -18.12 6.03
C ASN A 180 4.99 -17.63 7.05
N ILE A 181 4.17 -18.55 7.56
CA ILE A 181 3.08 -18.26 8.51
C ILE A 181 3.24 -19.12 9.75
N LEU A 182 3.30 -18.47 10.92
CA LEU A 182 3.17 -19.13 12.21
C LEU A 182 1.69 -19.07 12.62
N GLY A 183 0.97 -20.17 12.41
CA GLY A 183 -0.49 -20.18 12.50
C GLY A 183 -1.05 -20.31 13.91
N LEU A 184 -2.38 -20.34 13.97
CA LEU A 184 -3.15 -20.55 15.19
C LEU A 184 -2.77 -21.81 15.99
N PRO A 185 -2.33 -22.95 15.37
CA PRO A 185 -1.83 -24.10 16.14
C PRO A 185 -0.74 -23.73 17.14
N PHE A 186 0.26 -22.96 16.72
CA PHE A 186 1.31 -22.51 17.62
C PHE A 186 0.78 -21.44 18.58
N ALA A 187 0.10 -20.41 18.04
CA ALA A 187 -0.35 -19.26 18.82
C ALA A 187 -1.34 -19.65 19.95
N SER A 188 -2.14 -20.69 19.76
CA SER A 188 -3.11 -21.19 20.75
C SER A 188 -2.47 -21.81 22.00
N GLN A 189 -1.19 -22.20 21.94
CA GLN A 189 -0.48 -22.81 23.06
C GLN A 189 0.24 -21.78 23.95
N TYR A 190 0.20 -20.49 23.60
CA TYR A 190 0.89 -19.42 24.31
C TYR A 190 -0.02 -18.22 24.55
N ALA A 191 0.22 -17.51 25.66
CA ALA A 191 -0.21 -16.12 25.74
C ALA A 191 0.77 -15.27 24.93
N THR A 192 0.33 -14.74 23.80
CA THR A 192 1.17 -14.00 22.85
C THR A 192 1.12 -12.52 23.19
N ARG A 193 2.25 -11.94 23.61
CA ARG A 193 2.38 -10.51 23.89
C ARG A 193 3.04 -9.80 22.73
N ILE A 194 2.31 -8.88 22.10
CA ILE A 194 2.75 -8.02 21.00
C ILE A 194 2.99 -6.61 21.55
N ARG A 195 4.21 -6.11 21.42
CA ARG A 195 4.65 -4.82 22.00
C ARG A 195 4.98 -3.80 20.91
N ASN A 196 3.99 -3.00 20.55
CA ASN A 196 4.20 -1.80 19.72
C ASN A 196 5.00 -0.72 20.47
N SER A 197 5.14 -0.83 21.79
CA SER A 197 6.03 0.01 22.61
C SER A 197 7.51 -0.30 22.38
N LEU A 198 7.83 -1.41 21.69
CA LEU A 198 9.19 -1.80 21.35
C LEU A 198 9.30 -2.22 19.86
N PRO A 199 9.20 -1.26 18.93
CA PRO A 199 9.36 -1.50 17.50
C PRO A 199 10.72 -2.15 17.16
N GLN A 200 10.70 -3.12 16.26
CA GLN A 200 11.88 -3.73 15.66
C GLN A 200 11.98 -3.26 14.21
N ILE A 201 13.11 -2.61 13.87
CA ILE A 201 13.45 -2.23 12.50
C ILE A 201 14.86 -2.70 12.18
N PHE A 202 15.03 -3.40 11.07
CA PHE A 202 16.32 -3.86 10.55
C PHE A 202 16.19 -4.30 9.08
N GLU A 203 17.32 -4.44 8.40
CA GLU A 203 17.38 -4.92 7.02
C GLU A 203 17.53 -6.45 6.98
N LEU A 204 16.74 -7.12 6.13
CA LEU A 204 16.84 -8.54 5.82
C LEU A 204 16.62 -8.75 4.32
N ASN A 205 17.59 -9.37 3.64
CA ASN A 205 17.58 -9.58 2.18
C ASN A 205 17.39 -8.28 1.37
N GLY A 206 17.91 -7.16 1.87
CA GLY A 206 17.77 -5.85 1.24
C GLY A 206 16.39 -5.22 1.36
N LYS A 207 15.48 -5.84 2.11
CA LYS A 207 14.17 -5.29 2.48
C LYS A 207 14.16 -4.93 3.96
N THR A 208 13.53 -3.80 4.28
CA THR A 208 13.36 -3.38 5.67
C THR A 208 12.28 -4.21 6.34
N VAL A 209 12.57 -4.84 7.47
CA VAL A 209 11.61 -5.53 8.33
C VAL A 209 11.13 -4.58 9.42
N ARG A 210 9.81 -4.47 9.58
CA ARG A 210 9.08 -3.71 10.61
C ARG A 210 8.17 -4.65 11.36
N ALA A 211 8.42 -4.80 12.66
CA ALA A 211 7.61 -5.66 13.49
C ALA A 211 7.59 -5.17 14.94
N PRO A 212 6.51 -5.41 15.69
CA PRO A 212 6.52 -5.22 17.13
C PRO A 212 7.40 -6.30 17.77
N ALA A 213 7.93 -6.03 18.96
CA ALA A 213 8.56 -7.10 19.74
C ALA A 213 7.49 -8.08 20.23
N ILE A 214 7.75 -9.39 20.13
CA ILE A 214 6.78 -10.44 20.48
C ILE A 214 7.36 -11.38 21.54
N ASP A 215 6.64 -11.58 22.63
CA ASP A 215 6.98 -12.59 23.65
C ASP A 215 5.92 -13.69 23.67
N PHE A 216 6.35 -14.95 23.72
CA PHE A 216 5.49 -16.11 23.97
C PHE A 216 5.52 -16.46 25.46
N LEU A 217 4.38 -16.31 26.13
CA LEU A 217 4.23 -16.44 27.57
C LEU A 217 3.38 -17.67 27.92
N GLU A 218 3.43 -18.09 29.18
CA GLU A 218 2.58 -19.17 29.68
C GLU A 218 1.09 -18.76 29.60
N LEU A 219 0.22 -19.71 29.20
CA LEU A 219 -1.23 -19.46 29.09
C LEU A 219 -1.83 -19.02 30.43
N GLY A 220 -2.81 -18.13 30.38
CA GLY A 220 -3.50 -17.58 31.57
C GLY A 220 -2.72 -16.50 32.31
N THR A 221 -1.52 -16.14 31.84
CA THR A 221 -0.69 -15.10 32.47
C THR A 221 -0.97 -13.70 31.93
N GLY A 222 -1.84 -13.50 30.92
CA GLY A 222 -2.01 -12.21 30.25
C GLY A 222 -2.31 -11.04 31.21
N SER A 223 -3.14 -11.29 32.24
CA SER A 223 -3.46 -10.28 33.28
C SER A 223 -2.28 -9.86 34.18
N GLN A 224 -1.17 -10.60 34.17
CA GLN A 224 0.00 -10.36 35.02
C GLN A 224 0.97 -9.34 34.40
N HIS A 225 0.74 -8.93 33.15
CA HIS A 225 1.68 -8.10 32.39
C HIS A 225 1.26 -6.62 32.28
N GLY A 226 0.52 -6.12 33.27
CA GLY A 226 0.28 -4.67 33.44
C GLY A 226 -0.81 -4.07 32.56
N ILE A 227 -1.57 -4.89 31.83
CA ILE A 227 -2.72 -4.45 31.03
C ILE A 227 -4.02 -4.94 31.70
N THR A 228 -4.88 -4.02 32.11
CA THR A 228 -6.11 -4.34 32.86
C THR A 228 -7.33 -4.47 31.97
N ARG A 229 -7.39 -3.70 30.87
CA ARG A 229 -8.47 -3.76 29.88
C ARG A 229 -8.40 -5.09 29.15
N LYS A 230 -9.54 -5.79 29.09
CA LYS A 230 -9.65 -7.11 28.46
C LYS A 230 -10.90 -7.19 27.60
N ALA A 231 -10.71 -7.38 26.30
CA ALA A 231 -11.75 -7.77 25.36
C ALA A 231 -11.97 -9.29 25.47
N PRO A 232 -13.16 -9.76 25.92
CA PRO A 232 -13.45 -11.18 25.96
C PRO A 232 -13.43 -11.75 24.54
N MET A 233 -12.68 -12.82 24.35
CA MET A 233 -12.71 -13.58 23.11
C MET A 233 -13.82 -14.61 23.20
N SER A 234 -14.70 -14.59 22.22
CA SER A 234 -15.73 -15.62 22.06
C SER A 234 -15.22 -16.72 21.13
N LEU A 235 -15.56 -17.94 21.48
CA LEU A 235 -15.32 -19.12 20.66
C LEU A 235 -16.66 -19.44 19.98
N LEU A 236 -16.89 -18.87 18.80
CA LEU A 236 -18.02 -19.28 17.97
C LEU A 236 -17.58 -20.53 17.19
N GLY A 237 -18.17 -21.69 17.53
CA GLY A 237 -17.76 -23.03 17.07
C GLY A 237 -17.48 -23.96 18.25
N ASP A 238 -17.22 -25.25 17.99
CA ASP A 238 -16.54 -26.10 18.97
C ASP A 238 -15.23 -25.36 19.35
N ALA A 239 -14.97 -25.16 20.64
CA ALA A 239 -13.80 -24.40 21.11
C ALA A 239 -12.53 -24.78 20.33
N PRO A 240 -11.54 -23.86 20.10
CA PRO A 240 -10.21 -24.24 19.67
C PRO A 240 -9.78 -25.42 20.50
N SER A 241 -9.82 -26.57 19.83
CA SER A 241 -9.39 -27.82 20.41
C SER A 241 -7.90 -27.66 20.66
N ASN A 242 -7.37 -28.45 21.58
CA ASN A 242 -5.92 -28.64 21.59
C ASN A 242 -5.49 -28.94 20.13
N PRO A 243 -4.42 -28.29 19.63
CA PRO A 243 -3.96 -28.55 18.28
C PRO A 243 -3.71 -30.04 18.08
N PHE A 244 -3.89 -30.53 16.86
CA PHE A 244 -3.70 -31.94 16.54
C PHE A 244 -3.46 -32.12 15.04
N TYR A 245 -2.78 -33.20 14.68
CA TYR A 245 -2.64 -33.66 13.29
C TYR A 245 -3.25 -35.06 13.13
N PHE A 246 -3.59 -35.44 11.91
CA PHE A 246 -4.18 -36.76 11.65
C PHE A 246 -3.15 -37.72 11.08
N LEU A 247 -2.81 -38.74 11.87
CA LEU A 247 -2.00 -39.89 11.46
C LEU A 247 -2.51 -40.55 10.18
N ASN A 248 -1.59 -41.11 9.40
CA ASN A 248 -1.90 -41.81 8.17
C ASN A 248 -1.64 -43.31 8.32
N PHE A 249 -2.72 -44.09 8.40
CA PHE A 249 -2.63 -45.53 8.62
C PHE A 249 -2.48 -46.34 7.32
N ASN A 250 -2.32 -45.70 6.16
CA ASN A 250 -2.17 -46.40 4.88
C ASN A 250 -0.87 -47.23 4.82
N GLY A 251 0.17 -46.84 5.56
CA GLY A 251 1.45 -47.57 5.69
C GLY A 251 1.47 -48.68 6.76
N GLY A 252 0.44 -48.77 7.60
CA GLY A 252 0.40 -49.65 8.77
C GLY A 252 0.49 -48.88 10.10
N LEU A 253 0.74 -49.60 11.21
CA LEU A 253 0.81 -49.01 12.56
C LEU A 253 2.23 -48.64 13.02
N ASN A 254 3.26 -49.14 12.32
CA ASN A 254 4.65 -49.01 12.76
C ASN A 254 5.29 -47.67 12.36
N ASP A 255 4.66 -46.93 11.45
CA ASP A 255 5.12 -45.63 10.93
C ASP A 255 3.87 -44.72 10.76
N ALA A 256 2.91 -44.78 11.69
CA ALA A 256 1.61 -44.12 11.49
C ALA A 256 1.68 -42.58 11.56
N TRP A 257 2.75 -42.04 12.17
CA TRP A 257 3.08 -40.61 12.22
C TRP A 257 3.63 -40.08 10.90
N GLU A 258 4.16 -40.96 10.06
CA GLU A 258 4.63 -40.61 8.74
C GLU A 258 3.47 -40.22 7.82
N ASN A 259 3.74 -39.23 6.98
CA ASN A 259 2.87 -38.74 5.93
C ASN A 259 1.47 -38.41 6.45
N PRO A 260 1.33 -37.56 7.50
CA PRO A 260 0.04 -37.32 8.12
C PRO A 260 -0.97 -36.78 7.09
N SER A 261 -2.20 -37.28 7.19
CA SER A 261 -3.29 -36.95 6.25
C SER A 261 -3.83 -35.53 6.41
N GLN A 262 -3.54 -34.89 7.53
CA GLN A 262 -3.73 -33.46 7.78
C GLN A 262 -2.57 -32.95 8.62
N PRO A 263 -2.10 -31.71 8.38
CA PRO A 263 -1.08 -31.10 9.22
C PRO A 263 -1.64 -30.81 10.62
N THR A 264 -0.80 -30.26 11.50
CA THR A 264 -1.30 -29.76 12.78
C THR A 264 -2.26 -28.61 12.53
N VAL A 265 -3.49 -28.76 13.01
CA VAL A 265 -4.58 -27.79 12.89
C VAL A 265 -5.24 -27.53 14.24
N VAL A 266 -5.98 -26.42 14.32
CA VAL A 266 -6.90 -26.11 15.41
C VAL A 266 -8.30 -25.96 14.83
N ALA A 267 -9.30 -26.60 15.44
CA ALA A 267 -10.70 -26.44 15.03
C ALA A 267 -11.26 -25.10 15.52
N GLY A 268 -11.90 -24.31 14.66
CA GLY A 268 -12.54 -23.05 15.05
C GLY A 268 -11.62 -21.83 14.92
N GLY A 269 -11.94 -20.76 15.66
CA GLY A 269 -11.28 -19.47 15.49
C GLY A 269 -11.56 -18.48 16.61
N HIS A 270 -10.88 -17.35 16.57
CA HIS A 270 -11.00 -16.30 17.58
C HIS A 270 -11.92 -15.19 17.10
N PHE A 271 -12.84 -14.75 17.98
CA PHE A 271 -13.77 -13.67 17.65
C PHE A 271 -13.82 -12.62 18.75
N LEU A 272 -13.97 -11.36 18.35
CA LEU A 272 -14.14 -10.21 19.23
C LEU A 272 -15.52 -9.59 19.02
N ASN A 273 -16.09 -9.07 20.10
CA ASN A 273 -17.36 -8.34 20.03
C ASN A 273 -17.07 -6.87 19.71
N ILE A 274 -17.75 -6.35 18.69
CA ILE A 274 -17.53 -5.01 18.17
C ILE A 274 -18.83 -4.21 18.06
N ASN A 275 -18.67 -2.89 18.07
CA ASN A 275 -19.65 -1.94 17.55
C ASN A 275 -18.96 -1.11 16.46
N ALA A 276 -19.67 -0.79 15.39
CA ALA A 276 -19.20 0.15 14.38
C ALA A 276 -20.31 1.12 14.01
N ALA A 277 -19.94 2.33 13.60
CA ALA A 277 -20.88 3.34 13.14
C ALA A 277 -20.28 4.13 11.98
N ASN A 278 -21.15 4.54 11.07
CA ASN A 278 -20.84 5.37 9.92
C ASN A 278 -22.08 6.15 9.50
N ASP A 279 -21.98 7.47 9.34
CA ASP A 279 -23.05 8.34 8.84
C ASP A 279 -24.43 8.15 9.50
N GLY A 280 -24.42 7.88 10.81
CA GLY A 280 -25.63 7.64 11.60
C GLY A 280 -26.19 6.22 11.56
N SER A 281 -25.67 5.36 10.68
CA SER A 281 -25.88 3.91 10.72
C SER A 281 -24.95 3.26 11.75
N SER A 282 -25.37 2.14 12.35
CA SER A 282 -24.54 1.43 13.31
C SER A 282 -24.88 -0.05 13.43
N ILE A 283 -23.85 -0.83 13.74
CA ILE A 283 -23.93 -2.22 14.18
C ILE A 283 -23.43 -2.32 15.62
N SER A 284 -24.01 -3.20 16.42
CA SER A 284 -23.71 -3.30 17.86
C SER A 284 -23.74 -4.74 18.34
N GLY A 285 -22.71 -5.12 19.10
CA GLY A 285 -22.53 -6.47 19.63
C GLY A 285 -22.28 -7.53 18.55
N SER A 286 -21.78 -7.12 17.38
CA SER A 286 -21.43 -8.05 16.30
C SER A 286 -20.14 -8.79 16.62
N GLN A 287 -20.04 -10.05 16.23
CA GLN A 287 -18.82 -10.84 16.42
C GLN A 287 -18.01 -10.86 15.13
N PHE A 288 -16.81 -10.29 15.18
CA PHE A 288 -15.87 -10.27 14.06
C PHE A 288 -14.72 -11.24 14.32
N PHE A 289 -14.23 -11.87 13.25
CA PHE A 289 -13.08 -12.75 13.31
C PHE A 289 -11.84 -11.94 13.68
N PHE A 290 -11.03 -12.42 14.61
CA PHE A 290 -9.82 -11.73 15.04
C PHE A 290 -8.60 -12.36 14.38
N ASP A 291 -7.95 -11.57 13.54
CA ASP A 291 -6.91 -12.03 12.65
C ASP A 291 -5.70 -11.10 12.74
N THR A 292 -4.57 -11.66 13.15
CA THR A 292 -3.30 -10.93 13.24
C THR A 292 -2.49 -10.98 11.94
N GLY A 293 -2.87 -11.84 11.00
CA GLY A 293 -2.36 -11.83 9.63
C GLY A 293 -3.00 -10.73 8.77
N ALA A 294 -4.20 -10.26 9.13
CA ALA A 294 -4.84 -9.12 8.47
C ALA A 294 -4.29 -7.78 9.00
N SER A 295 -3.58 -7.02 8.17
CA SER A 295 -3.11 -5.67 8.53
C SER A 295 -4.27 -4.67 8.62
N VAL A 296 -5.29 -4.84 7.78
CA VAL A 296 -6.47 -3.96 7.70
C VAL A 296 -7.73 -4.70 8.15
N THR A 297 -8.63 -3.98 8.81
CA THR A 297 -9.97 -4.48 9.16
C THR A 297 -10.81 -4.68 7.90
N VAL A 298 -11.54 -5.80 7.83
CA VAL A 298 -12.38 -6.16 6.66
C VAL A 298 -13.85 -6.22 7.07
N LEU A 299 -14.73 -5.71 6.23
CA LEU A 299 -16.18 -5.88 6.33
C LEU A 299 -16.66 -6.77 5.18
N SER A 300 -17.63 -7.65 5.45
CA SER A 300 -18.39 -8.24 4.35
C SER A 300 -19.25 -7.17 3.67
N GLU A 301 -19.63 -7.40 2.42
CA GLU A 301 -20.48 -6.47 1.66
C GLU A 301 -21.79 -6.18 2.40
N LEU A 302 -22.40 -7.21 2.99
CA LEU A 302 -23.62 -7.06 3.79
C LEU A 302 -23.41 -6.16 5.02
N THR A 303 -22.27 -6.29 5.69
CA THR A 303 -21.97 -5.49 6.88
C THR A 303 -21.63 -4.04 6.51
N ALA A 304 -20.91 -3.83 5.40
CA ALA A 304 -20.68 -2.51 4.83
C ALA A 304 -22.02 -1.82 4.49
N LEU A 305 -22.94 -2.54 3.84
CA LEU A 305 -24.27 -2.01 3.50
C LEU A 305 -25.09 -1.66 4.74
N GLN A 306 -24.99 -2.43 5.83
CA GLN A 306 -25.62 -2.10 7.12
C GLN A 306 -25.06 -0.83 7.76
N LEU A 307 -23.81 -0.49 7.44
CA LEU A 307 -23.16 0.76 7.83
C LEU A 307 -23.38 1.89 6.81
N GLY A 308 -24.15 1.63 5.75
CA GLY A 308 -24.49 2.63 4.73
C GLY A 308 -23.45 2.80 3.63
N VAL A 309 -22.52 1.85 3.49
CA VAL A 309 -21.57 1.78 2.37
C VAL A 309 -22.05 0.73 1.37
N ASP A 310 -22.38 1.14 0.15
CA ASP A 310 -22.79 0.27 -0.95
C ASP A 310 -21.71 0.25 -2.03
N VAL A 311 -20.85 -0.77 -1.98
CA VAL A 311 -19.71 -0.95 -2.91
C VAL A 311 -20.09 -1.03 -4.38
N GLY A 312 -21.37 -1.23 -4.70
CA GLY A 312 -21.84 -1.24 -6.09
C GLY A 312 -22.13 0.15 -6.66
N VAL A 313 -22.19 1.19 -5.82
CA VAL A 313 -22.55 2.56 -6.23
C VAL A 313 -21.70 3.65 -5.58
N ASP A 314 -21.10 3.38 -4.43
CA ASP A 314 -20.24 4.32 -3.71
C ASP A 314 -18.80 4.17 -4.20
N GLU A 315 -18.17 5.32 -4.43
CA GLU A 315 -16.78 5.42 -4.84
C GLU A 315 -15.85 5.07 -3.66
N PRO A 316 -14.89 4.13 -3.83
CA PRO A 316 -13.92 3.83 -2.79
C PRO A 316 -13.09 5.06 -2.37
N ASP A 317 -12.73 5.12 -1.09
CA ASP A 317 -11.80 6.13 -0.58
C ASP A 317 -10.35 5.77 -0.92
N PHE A 318 -10.04 4.49 -1.04
CA PHE A 318 -8.74 3.94 -1.43
C PHE A 318 -8.92 2.51 -1.96
N SER A 319 -7.90 1.93 -2.56
CA SER A 319 -7.89 0.50 -2.89
C SER A 319 -6.63 -0.17 -2.36
N LEU A 320 -6.75 -1.46 -2.01
CA LEU A 320 -5.59 -2.27 -1.63
C LEU A 320 -5.62 -3.61 -2.33
N GLN A 321 -4.43 -4.09 -2.65
CA GLN A 321 -4.24 -5.44 -3.09
C GLN A 321 -4.10 -6.39 -1.88
N ILE A 322 -4.94 -7.41 -1.81
CA ILE A 322 -4.88 -8.43 -0.74
C ILE A 322 -4.08 -9.63 -1.23
N ILE A 323 -3.09 -10.05 -0.43
CA ILE A 323 -2.40 -11.33 -0.61
C ILE A 323 -3.11 -12.37 0.25
N GLY A 324 -3.59 -13.44 -0.38
CA GLY A 324 -4.25 -14.56 0.30
C GLY A 324 -3.90 -15.90 -0.32
N SER A 325 -4.52 -16.98 0.17
CA SER A 325 -4.22 -18.35 -0.25
C SER A 325 -4.69 -18.72 -1.67
N GLY A 326 -5.40 -17.85 -2.39
CA GLY A 326 -5.65 -18.04 -3.83
C GLY A 326 -4.83 -17.10 -4.71
N GLY A 327 -3.77 -16.51 -4.16
CA GLY A 327 -2.93 -15.53 -4.83
C GLY A 327 -3.36 -14.10 -4.48
N ILE A 328 -3.24 -13.23 -5.46
CA ILE A 328 -3.39 -11.80 -5.30
C ILE A 328 -4.78 -11.38 -5.82
N SER A 329 -5.55 -10.65 -5.02
CA SER A 329 -6.75 -9.93 -5.51
C SER A 329 -6.38 -8.49 -5.77
N GLU A 330 -6.50 -8.07 -7.02
CA GLU A 330 -6.31 -6.67 -7.44
C GLU A 330 -7.48 -5.81 -6.91
N GLU A 331 -7.17 -4.60 -6.45
CA GLU A 331 -8.11 -3.49 -6.18
C GLU A 331 -9.31 -3.79 -5.27
N VAL A 332 -9.06 -4.30 -4.05
CA VAL A 332 -10.14 -4.42 -3.07
C VAL A 332 -10.57 -3.02 -2.59
N PRO A 333 -11.86 -2.67 -2.67
CA PRO A 333 -12.33 -1.33 -2.35
C PRO A 333 -12.24 -1.05 -0.84
N GLY A 334 -11.63 0.08 -0.50
CA GLY A 334 -11.43 0.58 0.85
C GLY A 334 -12.25 1.83 1.13
N PHE A 335 -12.76 1.93 2.36
CA PHE A 335 -13.58 3.05 2.84
C PHE A 335 -13.16 3.46 4.25
N TYR A 336 -13.37 4.72 4.60
CA TYR A 336 -13.28 5.16 5.98
C TYR A 336 -14.65 5.12 6.66
N ILE A 337 -14.75 4.43 7.79
CA ILE A 337 -15.92 4.51 8.67
C ILE A 337 -15.68 5.43 9.86
N ASP A 338 -16.73 6.11 10.33
CA ASP A 338 -16.63 7.08 11.43
C ASP A 338 -16.00 6.51 12.70
N SER A 339 -16.43 5.31 13.12
CA SER A 339 -15.91 4.69 14.34
C SER A 339 -16.00 3.18 14.38
N PHE A 340 -15.01 2.57 15.04
CA PHE A 340 -14.94 1.15 15.34
C PHE A 340 -14.61 0.97 16.82
N THR A 341 -15.35 0.10 17.50
CA THR A 341 -15.22 -0.13 18.94
C THR A 341 -15.05 -1.60 19.25
N VAL A 342 -13.92 -1.97 19.85
CA VAL A 342 -13.71 -3.30 20.45
C VAL A 342 -14.26 -3.29 21.87
N LEU A 343 -15.28 -4.12 22.13
CA LEU A 343 -15.95 -4.19 23.42
C LEU A 343 -15.04 -4.88 24.45
N ALA A 344 -14.74 -4.17 25.54
CA ALA A 344 -13.83 -4.67 26.57
C ALA A 344 -14.30 -4.36 27.98
N THR A 345 -14.01 -5.28 28.89
CA THR A 345 -14.04 -5.03 30.33
C THR A 345 -12.87 -4.11 30.70
N GLY A 346 -13.07 -3.20 31.66
CA GLY A 346 -12.09 -2.14 31.96
C GLY A 346 -12.14 -0.93 31.00
N GLY A 347 -13.11 -0.91 30.07
CA GLY A 347 -13.38 0.20 29.15
C GLY A 347 -13.07 -0.18 27.70
N SER A 348 -14.07 -0.12 26.82
CA SER A 348 -13.93 -0.43 25.40
C SER A 348 -12.88 0.46 24.70
N VAL A 349 -12.29 -0.06 23.64
CA VAL A 349 -11.38 0.71 22.76
C VAL A 349 -12.19 1.20 21.58
N THR A 350 -12.39 2.52 21.49
CA THR A 350 -13.02 3.16 20.35
C THR A 350 -11.97 3.93 19.56
N VAL A 351 -11.93 3.68 18.26
CA VAL A 351 -11.11 4.39 17.29
C VAL A 351 -12.02 5.05 16.27
N SER A 352 -11.55 6.14 15.66
CA SER A 352 -12.31 6.97 14.71
C SER A 352 -11.59 7.08 13.38
N ASN A 353 -12.34 7.36 12.31
CA ASN A 353 -11.81 7.47 10.95
C ASN A 353 -11.01 6.21 10.58
N VAL A 354 -11.73 5.09 10.56
CA VAL A 354 -11.14 3.75 10.52
C VAL A 354 -11.17 3.26 9.07
N PRO A 355 -10.01 3.01 8.46
CA PRO A 355 -9.94 2.39 7.15
C PRO A 355 -10.37 0.93 7.26
N VAL A 356 -11.29 0.54 6.38
CA VAL A 356 -11.79 -0.81 6.24
C VAL A 356 -11.78 -1.20 4.76
N LEU A 357 -11.46 -2.46 4.49
CA LEU A 357 -11.69 -3.06 3.18
C LEU A 357 -13.06 -3.72 3.16
N VAL A 358 -13.75 -3.70 2.02
CA VAL A 358 -15.02 -4.39 1.85
C VAL A 358 -14.81 -5.58 0.92
N PHE A 359 -14.88 -6.79 1.49
CA PHE A 359 -14.63 -8.03 0.77
C PHE A 359 -15.26 -9.22 1.51
N ASP A 360 -15.95 -10.08 0.76
CA ASP A 360 -16.59 -11.28 1.32
C ASP A 360 -15.57 -12.40 1.56
N VAL A 361 -15.20 -12.60 2.82
CA VAL A 361 -14.29 -13.68 3.25
C VAL A 361 -15.08 -14.89 3.74
N THR A 362 -14.73 -16.07 3.23
CA THR A 362 -15.32 -17.35 3.68
C THR A 362 -15.01 -17.60 5.16
N ASN A 363 -16.02 -18.00 5.93
CA ASN A 363 -15.90 -18.33 7.35
C ASN A 363 -15.18 -19.67 7.55
N PRO A 364 -13.98 -19.68 8.15
CA PRO A 364 -13.22 -20.91 8.36
C PRO A 364 -13.88 -21.85 9.38
N ALA A 365 -14.67 -21.32 10.32
CA ALA A 365 -15.41 -22.12 11.29
C ALA A 365 -16.72 -22.70 10.73
N SER A 366 -17.17 -22.24 9.56
CA SER A 366 -18.38 -22.73 8.90
C SER A 366 -18.27 -22.58 7.37
N PRO A 367 -17.54 -23.49 6.69
CA PRO A 367 -17.31 -23.43 5.24
C PRO A 367 -18.62 -23.28 4.45
N GLY A 368 -18.70 -22.26 3.59
CA GLY A 368 -19.89 -21.91 2.80
C GLY A 368 -20.69 -20.70 3.32
N ASN A 369 -20.33 -20.14 4.48
CA ASN A 369 -20.84 -18.86 4.98
C ASN A 369 -19.75 -17.78 4.92
N VAL A 370 -20.13 -16.50 4.91
CA VAL A 370 -19.21 -15.35 4.96
C VAL A 370 -19.12 -14.83 6.40
N VAL A 371 -17.93 -14.42 6.85
CA VAL A 371 -17.79 -13.75 8.16
C VAL A 371 -18.37 -12.33 8.09
N PRO A 372 -19.04 -11.83 9.15
CA PRO A 372 -19.51 -10.44 9.16
C PRO A 372 -18.38 -9.41 8.96
N GLY A 373 -17.19 -9.73 9.48
CA GLY A 373 -15.99 -8.94 9.29
C GLY A 373 -14.79 -9.54 10.03
N ILE A 374 -13.62 -8.96 9.77
CA ILE A 374 -12.33 -9.31 10.35
C ILE A 374 -11.79 -8.08 11.08
N VAL A 375 -11.37 -8.26 12.33
CA VAL A 375 -10.62 -7.27 13.10
C VAL A 375 -9.15 -7.47 12.81
N GLY A 376 -8.57 -6.57 12.01
CA GLY A 376 -7.15 -6.57 11.66
C GLY A 376 -6.28 -5.86 12.71
N THR A 377 -4.98 -5.80 12.46
CA THR A 377 -4.01 -5.18 13.39
C THR A 377 -4.09 -3.65 13.39
N ASN A 378 -4.64 -3.02 12.35
CA ASN A 378 -4.77 -1.56 12.26
C ASN A 378 -5.52 -0.94 13.45
N VAL A 379 -6.62 -1.54 13.92
CA VAL A 379 -7.37 -1.01 15.08
C VAL A 379 -6.60 -1.07 16.40
N PHE A 380 -5.50 -1.84 16.44
CA PHE A 380 -4.59 -1.96 17.58
C PHE A 380 -3.27 -1.20 17.37
N ALA A 381 -3.12 -0.47 16.26
CA ALA A 381 -1.94 0.34 15.99
C ALA A 381 -1.62 1.27 17.17
N GLY A 382 -0.33 1.34 17.52
CA GLY A 382 0.14 2.13 18.64
C GLY A 382 -0.31 1.65 20.01
N ARG A 383 -0.70 0.37 20.18
CA ARG A 383 -1.03 -0.24 21.47
C ARG A 383 -0.33 -1.58 21.64
N ASP A 384 0.08 -1.90 22.85
CA ASP A 384 0.49 -3.25 23.20
C ASP A 384 -0.74 -4.13 23.38
N ILE A 385 -0.69 -5.36 22.86
CA ILE A 385 -1.75 -6.35 23.06
C ILE A 385 -1.20 -7.66 23.60
N ILE A 386 -2.02 -8.38 24.37
CA ILE A 386 -1.74 -9.76 24.77
C ILE A 386 -2.93 -10.62 24.40
N ILE A 387 -2.70 -11.57 23.52
CA ILE A 387 -3.67 -12.56 23.10
C ILE A 387 -3.49 -13.76 24.03
N ASP A 388 -4.43 -13.97 24.94
CA ASP A 388 -4.40 -15.09 25.88
C ASP A 388 -5.57 -16.02 25.57
N PRO A 389 -5.37 -17.08 24.76
CA PRO A 389 -6.43 -17.98 24.33
C PRO A 389 -6.75 -19.07 25.37
N ILE A 390 -6.43 -18.85 26.66
CA ILE A 390 -6.64 -19.83 27.72
C ILE A 390 -8.09 -20.40 27.70
N PRO A 391 -8.25 -21.74 27.60
CA PRO A 391 -9.57 -22.36 27.63
C PRO A 391 -10.27 -22.09 28.96
N SER A 392 -11.53 -21.65 28.90
CA SER A 392 -12.34 -21.51 30.12
C SER A 392 -12.70 -22.89 30.67
N LEU A 393 -12.08 -23.30 31.77
CA LEU A 393 -12.36 -24.59 32.43
C LEU A 393 -13.64 -24.57 33.30
N GLY A 394 -14.44 -23.50 33.24
CA GLY A 394 -15.55 -23.26 34.16
C GLY A 394 -15.08 -22.89 35.58
N GLY A 395 -16.00 -22.45 36.45
CA GLY A 395 -15.70 -22.22 37.87
C GLY A 395 -15.06 -20.87 38.26
N GLY A 396 -15.04 -19.88 37.36
CA GLY A 396 -14.61 -18.50 37.68
C GLY A 396 -13.11 -18.21 37.48
N GLY A 397 -12.39 -19.05 36.73
CA GLY A 397 -11.00 -18.81 36.32
C GLY A 397 -10.83 -17.74 35.23
N VAL A 398 -9.57 -17.45 34.88
CA VAL A 398 -9.22 -16.54 33.78
C VAL A 398 -9.77 -17.11 32.47
N SER A 399 -10.59 -16.33 31.76
CA SER A 399 -11.11 -16.71 30.44
C SER A 399 -10.16 -16.31 29.31
N ALA A 400 -10.37 -16.83 28.10
CA ALA A 400 -9.74 -16.28 26.91
C ALA A 400 -10.03 -14.77 26.75
N GLY A 401 -9.09 -14.03 26.17
CA GLY A 401 -9.29 -12.62 25.85
C GLY A 401 -8.05 -11.93 25.29
N VAL A 402 -8.28 -10.78 24.66
CA VAL A 402 -7.23 -9.85 24.24
C VAL A 402 -7.12 -8.74 25.27
N TYR A 403 -5.96 -8.63 25.91
CA TYR A 403 -5.63 -7.52 26.79
C TYR A 403 -5.08 -6.38 25.94
N ILE A 404 -5.62 -5.17 26.07
CA ILE A 404 -5.30 -4.04 25.20
C ILE A 404 -4.83 -2.83 26.01
N SER A 405 -3.60 -2.38 25.81
CA SER A 405 -3.03 -1.24 26.54
C SER A 405 -3.69 0.09 26.16
N ASP A 406 -3.39 1.13 26.93
CA ASP A 406 -3.53 2.51 26.45
C ASP A 406 -2.50 2.78 25.32
N PRO A 407 -2.67 3.85 24.51
CA PRO A 407 -1.71 4.15 23.45
C PRO A 407 -0.28 4.26 24.00
N VAL A 408 0.65 3.63 23.29
CA VAL A 408 2.09 3.66 23.59
C VAL A 408 2.84 4.65 22.68
N THR A 409 2.14 5.25 21.72
CA THR A 409 2.65 6.30 20.84
C THR A 409 2.41 7.69 21.46
N THR A 410 3.22 8.66 21.03
CA THR A 410 3.13 10.05 21.49
C THR A 410 3.08 11.02 20.33
N ASP A 411 2.14 11.96 20.36
CA ASP A 411 2.05 13.00 19.34
C ASP A 411 3.22 13.99 19.43
N ARG A 412 3.87 14.21 18.28
CA ARG A 412 4.87 15.22 18.04
C ARG A 412 4.34 16.16 16.97
N ASN A 413 3.76 17.26 17.43
CA ASN A 413 3.17 18.28 16.56
C ASN A 413 4.24 19.27 16.15
N TRP A 414 4.30 19.60 14.86
CA TRP A 414 5.08 20.71 14.37
C TRP A 414 4.54 22.03 14.95
N THR A 415 5.42 22.93 15.38
CA THR A 415 5.05 24.13 16.14
C THR A 415 5.62 25.43 15.59
N THR A 416 6.51 25.35 14.61
CA THR A 416 7.15 26.54 14.04
C THR A 416 6.32 27.11 12.89
N ALA A 417 6.19 28.44 12.86
CA ALA A 417 5.58 29.21 11.76
C ALA A 417 6.63 29.70 10.74
N ALA A 418 7.89 29.23 10.85
CA ALA A 418 8.93 29.57 9.89
C ALA A 418 8.60 28.97 8.51
N ALA A 419 8.97 29.69 7.45
CA ALA A 419 8.80 29.22 6.07
C ALA A 419 9.62 27.95 5.78
N SER A 420 10.76 27.77 6.47
CA SER A 420 11.56 26.56 6.39
C SER A 420 12.28 26.34 7.71
N ALA A 421 12.24 25.11 8.23
CA ALA A 421 12.95 24.75 9.45
C ALA A 421 13.37 23.27 9.46
N ALA A 422 14.46 22.97 10.16
CA ALA A 422 15.01 21.62 10.20
C ALA A 422 14.15 20.67 11.04
N TRP A 423 13.86 19.47 10.51
CA TRP A 423 13.21 18.37 11.20
C TRP A 423 13.89 18.04 12.53
N HIS A 424 15.23 18.06 12.53
CA HIS A 424 16.08 17.64 13.65
C HIS A 424 16.14 18.63 14.82
N THR A 425 15.53 19.81 14.69
CA THR A 425 15.52 20.79 15.77
C THR A 425 14.36 20.49 16.71
N GLY A 426 14.66 19.94 17.90
CA GLY A 426 13.64 19.61 18.90
C GLY A 426 12.69 20.76 19.25
N GLY A 427 13.17 22.01 19.21
CA GLY A 427 12.34 23.21 19.42
C GLY A 427 11.25 23.46 18.37
N ASN A 428 11.27 22.76 17.23
CA ASN A 428 10.20 22.81 16.24
C ASN A 428 9.03 21.86 16.55
N TRP A 429 9.16 21.02 17.58
CA TRP A 429 8.19 19.99 17.93
C TRP A 429 7.57 20.22 19.31
N SER A 430 6.32 19.78 19.49
CA SER A 430 5.68 19.73 20.81
C SER A 430 6.53 18.90 21.79
N GLY A 431 6.70 19.45 22.99
CA GLY A 431 7.54 18.84 24.03
C GLY A 431 9.05 18.99 23.81
N GLY A 432 9.50 19.71 22.78
CA GLY A 432 10.92 20.07 22.59
C GLY A 432 11.82 18.91 22.13
N ALA A 433 11.24 17.83 21.59
CA ALA A 433 11.98 16.67 21.11
C ALA A 433 11.43 16.19 19.76
N THR A 434 12.33 15.73 18.91
CA THR A 434 12.01 15.19 17.58
C THR A 434 11.24 13.87 17.68
N PRO A 435 10.44 13.51 16.65
CA PRO A 435 9.87 12.18 16.52
C PRO A 435 10.93 11.07 16.56
N ASN A 436 10.48 9.89 16.96
CA ASN A 436 11.22 8.62 16.95
C ASN A 436 10.22 7.49 16.61
N LEU A 437 10.62 6.22 16.68
CA LEU A 437 9.75 5.07 16.36
C LEU A 437 8.51 4.88 17.27
N THR A 438 8.32 5.72 18.29
CA THR A 438 7.08 5.78 19.11
C THR A 438 6.43 7.17 19.05
N GLY A 439 6.95 8.08 18.23
CA GLY A 439 6.46 9.43 18.04
C GLY A 439 5.69 9.57 16.72
N ILE A 440 4.42 9.96 16.80
CA ILE A 440 3.61 10.31 15.62
C ILE A 440 3.98 11.73 15.22
N ALA A 441 4.55 11.90 14.02
CA ALA A 441 5.02 13.18 13.51
C ALA A 441 3.88 13.90 12.78
N ASN A 442 3.20 14.79 13.48
CA ASN A 442 2.13 15.62 12.93
C ASN A 442 2.72 16.93 12.35
N VAL A 443 3.08 16.89 11.08
CA VAL A 443 3.65 17.98 10.30
C VAL A 443 2.54 18.79 9.64
N ARG A 444 1.76 19.49 10.47
CA ARG A 444 0.64 20.32 10.02
C ARG A 444 1.05 21.78 9.93
N HIS A 445 0.53 22.50 8.93
CA HIS A 445 0.73 23.94 8.77
C HIS A 445 0.34 24.68 10.06
N VAL A 446 1.20 25.59 10.49
CA VAL A 446 1.04 26.35 11.75
C VAL A 446 0.60 27.79 11.46
N GLY A 447 1.17 28.41 10.42
CA GLY A 447 0.85 29.78 10.06
C GLY A 447 1.81 30.39 9.04
N GLY A 448 1.45 31.55 8.50
CA GLY A 448 2.21 32.20 7.43
C GLY A 448 1.84 31.68 6.05
N GLY A 449 2.77 31.77 5.10
CA GLY A 449 2.62 31.18 3.76
C GLY A 449 3.01 29.71 3.74
N HIS A 450 3.60 29.25 2.64
CA HIS A 450 4.20 27.91 2.55
C HIS A 450 5.23 27.67 3.65
N GLN A 451 5.23 26.45 4.17
CA GLN A 451 6.13 26.01 5.22
C GLN A 451 6.80 24.68 4.84
N GLU A 452 8.06 24.52 5.23
CA GLU A 452 8.84 23.31 4.99
C GLU A 452 9.46 22.76 6.29
N ALA A 453 9.31 21.44 6.49
CA ALA A 453 10.12 20.66 7.41
C ALA A 453 11.24 19.97 6.63
N VAL A 454 12.48 20.42 6.82
CA VAL A 454 13.63 19.94 6.03
C VAL A 454 14.36 18.81 6.76
N LEU A 455 14.47 17.66 6.11
CA LEU A 455 15.16 16.48 6.59
C LEU A 455 16.49 16.32 5.85
N SER A 456 17.58 16.61 6.56
CA SER A 456 18.95 16.65 6.01
C SER A 456 19.89 15.55 6.49
N THR A 457 19.41 14.72 7.41
CA THR A 457 20.08 13.53 7.94
C THR A 457 19.02 12.51 8.34
N ALA A 458 19.42 11.27 8.62
CA ALA A 458 18.52 10.20 9.05
C ALA A 458 17.60 10.60 10.22
N ALA A 459 16.31 10.30 10.10
CA ALA A 459 15.29 10.48 11.12
C ALA A 459 14.34 9.27 11.20
N GLU A 460 13.63 9.16 12.31
CA GLU A 460 12.68 8.08 12.57
C GLU A 460 11.34 8.64 13.04
N ALA A 461 10.25 7.96 12.69
CA ALA A 461 8.90 8.25 13.20
C ALA A 461 8.07 6.97 13.33
N TYR A 462 7.05 6.97 14.18
CA TYR A 462 6.06 5.90 14.18
C TYR A 462 5.15 6.01 12.94
N GLU A 463 4.63 7.21 12.71
CA GLU A 463 3.75 7.59 11.60
C GLU A 463 4.04 9.06 11.28
N VAL A 464 3.81 9.49 10.04
CA VAL A 464 4.01 10.88 9.60
C VAL A 464 2.76 11.40 8.91
N ASN A 465 2.26 12.55 9.36
CA ASN A 465 1.04 13.16 8.86
C ASN A 465 1.36 14.58 8.39
N ILE A 466 1.09 14.87 7.12
CA ILE A 466 1.48 16.13 6.49
C ILE A 466 0.22 16.83 5.98
N SER A 467 -0.05 18.06 6.42
CA SER A 467 -1.19 18.84 5.89
C SER A 467 -0.95 20.33 5.81
N GLY A 468 -1.49 20.90 4.74
CA GLY A 468 -1.63 22.34 4.53
C GLY A 468 -3.02 22.85 4.91
N VAL A 469 -3.31 24.08 4.53
CA VAL A 469 -4.64 24.70 4.69
C VAL A 469 -5.31 24.94 3.33
N ASP A 470 -4.54 25.45 2.36
CA ASP A 470 -5.00 25.77 1.02
C ASP A 470 -3.79 25.82 0.05
N PRO A 471 -3.99 26.04 -1.26
CA PRO A 471 -2.90 26.10 -2.23
C PRO A 471 -1.82 27.17 -1.96
N ALA A 472 -2.09 28.23 -1.20
CA ALA A 472 -1.13 29.26 -0.82
C ALA A 472 -0.46 28.99 0.55
N GLN A 473 -0.94 27.98 1.28
CA GLN A 473 -0.55 27.63 2.64
C GLN A 473 -0.30 26.13 2.77
N ARG A 474 0.54 25.58 1.88
CA ARG A 474 0.99 24.18 1.94
C ARG A 474 2.00 23.96 3.06
N MET A 475 2.03 22.73 3.59
CA MET A 475 3.11 22.22 4.44
C MET A 475 3.82 21.10 3.72
N THR A 476 5.13 21.23 3.55
CA THR A 476 5.95 20.25 2.83
C THR A 476 6.97 19.60 3.77
N VAL A 477 7.09 18.27 3.73
CA VAL A 477 8.28 17.57 4.22
C VAL A 477 9.23 17.39 3.06
N ARG A 478 10.41 18.01 3.14
CA ARG A 478 11.45 17.91 2.11
C ARG A 478 12.59 17.02 2.57
N VAL A 479 12.86 15.95 1.85
CA VAL A 479 13.92 14.97 2.13
C VAL A 479 15.07 15.18 1.17
N THR A 480 16.12 15.82 1.67
CA THR A 480 17.31 16.13 0.86
C THR A 480 18.14 14.88 0.54
N ALA A 481 19.11 14.97 -0.37
CA ALA A 481 20.00 13.86 -0.74
C ALA A 481 20.77 13.22 0.42
N ALA A 482 21.01 13.97 1.50
CA ALA A 482 21.65 13.44 2.72
C ALA A 482 20.64 12.94 3.76
N GLY A 483 19.35 13.15 3.51
CA GLY A 483 18.23 12.80 4.36
C GLY A 483 17.73 11.38 4.12
N SER A 484 17.37 10.72 5.21
CA SER A 484 16.56 9.50 5.15
C SER A 484 15.48 9.51 6.24
N LEU A 485 14.27 9.07 5.93
CA LEU A 485 13.19 8.99 6.90
C LEU A 485 12.67 7.55 6.97
N THR A 486 12.87 6.91 8.11
CA THR A 486 12.35 5.57 8.39
C THR A 486 11.09 5.69 9.26
N VAL A 487 9.97 5.23 8.73
CA VAL A 487 8.66 5.27 9.38
C VAL A 487 8.19 3.86 9.66
N TYR A 488 7.75 3.60 10.89
CA TYR A 488 7.34 2.26 11.31
C TYR A 488 5.99 1.84 10.72
N SER A 489 5.04 2.76 10.60
CA SER A 489 3.73 2.58 9.97
C SER A 489 3.71 3.32 8.63
N GLY A 490 2.76 4.23 8.41
CA GLY A 490 2.58 4.94 7.15
C GLY A 490 3.03 6.40 7.15
N ILE A 491 3.15 6.95 5.94
CA ILE A 491 3.20 8.39 5.68
C ILE A 491 1.88 8.80 5.02
N ASN A 492 1.15 9.69 5.67
CA ASN A 492 -0.13 10.22 5.21
C ASN A 492 0.06 11.66 4.76
N VAL A 493 0.09 11.89 3.44
CA VAL A 493 0.08 13.24 2.86
C VAL A 493 -1.38 13.66 2.72
N GLU A 494 -1.90 14.27 3.79
CA GLU A 494 -3.28 14.72 3.86
C GLU A 494 -3.48 16.01 3.02
N GLN A 495 -4.68 16.62 3.12
CA GLN A 495 -5.08 17.74 2.29
C GLN A 495 -4.04 18.89 2.25
N TYR A 496 -3.64 19.27 1.02
CA TYR A 496 -2.63 20.31 0.76
C TYR A 496 -1.25 20.07 1.40
N GLY A 497 -0.98 18.86 1.88
CA GLY A 497 0.35 18.41 2.27
C GLY A 497 1.25 18.22 1.05
N GLY A 498 2.56 18.31 1.29
CA GLY A 498 3.58 18.02 0.28
C GLY A 498 4.65 17.08 0.82
N LEU A 499 5.04 16.12 -0.01
CA LEU A 499 6.18 15.25 0.22
C LEU A 499 7.13 15.42 -0.96
N GLU A 500 8.30 16.00 -0.70
CA GLU A 500 9.29 16.32 -1.74
C GLU A 500 10.58 15.56 -1.45
N ILE A 501 11.08 14.82 -2.44
CA ILE A 501 12.32 14.05 -2.32
C ILE A 501 13.36 14.69 -3.25
N GLU A 502 14.54 15.01 -2.73
CA GLU A 502 15.66 15.60 -3.49
C GLU A 502 16.88 14.66 -3.43
N GLY A 503 16.72 13.43 -3.89
CA GLY A 503 17.73 12.37 -3.92
C GLY A 503 17.88 11.59 -2.61
N GLY A 504 17.02 11.85 -1.62
CA GLY A 504 17.03 11.13 -0.34
C GLY A 504 16.23 9.82 -0.36
N VAL A 505 16.10 9.20 0.82
CA VAL A 505 15.38 7.93 0.98
C VAL A 505 14.20 8.07 1.94
N LEU A 506 13.01 7.68 1.49
CA LEU A 506 11.87 7.40 2.34
C LEU A 506 11.73 5.89 2.49
N ASP A 507 11.47 5.43 3.70
CA ASP A 507 11.28 4.01 3.98
C ASP A 507 10.12 3.87 4.97
N ALA A 508 8.96 3.43 4.52
CA ALA A 508 7.72 3.34 5.29
C ALA A 508 7.03 2.00 5.01
N GLN A 509 6.01 1.61 5.77
CA GLN A 509 5.18 0.46 5.38
C GLN A 509 4.25 0.83 4.21
N TYR A 510 3.68 2.04 4.26
CA TYR A 510 2.70 2.53 3.30
C TYR A 510 2.86 4.05 3.09
N VAL A 511 2.56 4.56 1.90
CA VAL A 511 2.52 6.01 1.62
C VAL A 511 1.21 6.36 0.93
N GLU A 512 0.47 7.30 1.51
CA GLU A 512 -0.80 7.79 0.98
C GLU A 512 -0.65 9.24 0.51
N VAL A 513 -1.13 9.53 -0.71
CA VAL A 513 -1.24 10.88 -1.26
C VAL A 513 -2.72 11.23 -1.42
N GLY A 514 -3.22 12.00 -0.46
CA GLY A 514 -4.64 12.36 -0.35
C GLY A 514 -5.05 13.56 -1.20
N GLU A 515 -6.21 14.12 -0.87
CA GLU A 515 -6.86 15.17 -1.66
C GLU A 515 -6.00 16.44 -1.82
N ASN A 516 -5.71 16.85 -3.06
CA ASN A 516 -4.84 18.02 -3.36
C ASN A 516 -3.43 17.93 -2.74
N ALA A 517 -3.02 16.77 -2.24
CA ALA A 517 -1.67 16.53 -1.76
C ALA A 517 -0.70 16.37 -2.94
N THR A 518 0.60 16.54 -2.69
CA THR A 518 1.62 16.37 -3.72
C THR A 518 2.74 15.45 -3.26
N LEU A 519 3.15 14.53 -4.12
CA LEU A 519 4.41 13.78 -4.03
C LEU A 519 5.29 14.15 -5.23
N THR A 520 6.42 14.78 -4.98
CA THR A 520 7.26 15.38 -6.02
C THR A 520 8.75 15.03 -5.86
N GLY A 521 9.51 15.31 -6.91
CA GLY A 521 10.97 15.24 -6.91
C GLY A 521 11.50 13.89 -7.36
N ALA A 522 12.66 13.51 -6.83
CA ALA A 522 13.41 12.31 -7.21
C ALA A 522 14.14 11.71 -6.01
N GLY A 523 14.45 10.42 -6.05
CA GLY A 523 15.03 9.67 -4.92
C GLY A 523 14.37 8.32 -4.78
N THR A 524 14.45 7.69 -3.61
CA THR A 524 13.92 6.34 -3.39
C THR A 524 12.85 6.33 -2.31
N ILE A 525 11.72 5.69 -2.58
CA ILE A 525 10.68 5.33 -1.62
C ILE A 525 10.67 3.81 -1.51
N ARG A 526 10.92 3.28 -0.32
CA ARG A 526 10.76 1.85 0.00
C ARG A 526 9.47 1.67 0.77
N THR A 527 8.64 0.73 0.34
CA THR A 527 7.40 0.38 1.02
C THR A 527 7.40 -1.08 1.48
N GLY A 528 6.52 -1.40 2.42
CA GLY A 528 6.33 -2.76 2.93
C GLY A 528 7.16 -3.10 4.17
N SER A 529 7.21 -4.39 4.47
CA SER A 529 7.92 -4.94 5.62
C SER A 529 8.37 -6.38 5.33
N GLY A 530 9.67 -6.58 5.22
CA GLY A 530 10.28 -7.88 4.99
C GLY A 530 9.71 -8.57 3.74
N PRO A 531 9.13 -9.78 3.86
CA PRO A 531 8.59 -10.49 2.70
C PRO A 531 7.25 -9.93 2.19
N ILE A 532 6.62 -8.99 2.88
CA ILE A 532 5.34 -8.39 2.47
C ILE A 532 5.63 -7.03 1.84
N ASP A 533 5.32 -6.90 0.55
CA ASP A 533 5.46 -5.63 -0.17
C ASP A 533 4.39 -4.63 0.26
N GLY A 534 4.76 -3.35 0.29
CA GLY A 534 3.84 -2.25 0.55
C GLY A 534 3.50 -1.48 -0.71
N GLN A 535 2.87 -0.32 -0.52
CA GLN A 535 2.33 0.45 -1.64
C GLN A 535 2.49 1.96 -1.40
N VAL A 536 2.75 2.67 -2.50
CA VAL A 536 2.48 4.10 -2.63
C VAL A 536 1.15 4.24 -3.35
N GLU A 537 0.17 4.83 -2.67
CA GLU A 537 -1.18 5.05 -3.19
C GLU A 537 -1.41 6.53 -3.39
N ASN A 538 -1.64 6.93 -4.65
CA ASN A 538 -2.13 8.25 -4.99
C ASN A 538 -3.64 8.20 -5.11
N ILE A 539 -4.37 8.69 -4.10
CA ILE A 539 -5.83 8.57 -4.03
C ILE A 539 -6.50 9.69 -4.82
N ARG A 540 -6.15 10.94 -4.48
CA ARG A 540 -6.79 12.18 -4.94
C ARG A 540 -5.79 13.33 -5.04
N GLY A 541 -4.51 12.99 -5.13
CA GLY A 541 -3.41 13.95 -5.17
C GLY A 541 -2.71 13.97 -6.51
N THR A 542 -1.56 14.64 -6.52
CA THR A 542 -0.68 14.70 -7.67
C THR A 542 0.66 14.06 -7.34
N VAL A 543 1.02 13.03 -8.11
CA VAL A 543 2.38 12.49 -8.13
C VAL A 543 3.07 13.08 -9.35
N ALA A 544 4.18 13.79 -9.14
CA ALA A 544 4.93 14.46 -10.20
C ALA A 544 6.41 14.03 -10.15
N PRO A 545 6.77 12.89 -10.79
CA PRO A 545 8.13 12.41 -10.84
C PRO A 545 9.02 13.43 -11.56
N GLY A 546 10.06 13.88 -10.87
CA GLY A 546 11.01 14.83 -11.43
C GLY A 546 10.56 16.28 -11.55
N ASP A 547 9.49 16.69 -10.85
CA ASP A 547 9.31 18.13 -10.60
C ASP A 547 10.55 18.68 -9.86
N GLY A 548 11.30 19.57 -10.51
CA GLY A 548 12.58 20.10 -10.01
C GLY A 548 13.81 19.20 -10.19
N SER A 549 13.70 18.01 -10.80
CA SER A 549 14.84 17.10 -11.07
C SER A 549 14.59 16.19 -12.27
N THR A 550 15.60 15.86 -13.06
CA THR A 550 15.42 14.91 -14.17
C THR A 550 15.68 13.46 -13.77
N THR A 551 16.22 13.20 -12.57
CA THR A 551 16.48 11.83 -12.11
C THR A 551 15.20 11.09 -11.75
N PRO A 552 15.16 9.75 -11.84
CA PRO A 552 13.96 8.98 -11.51
C PRO A 552 13.52 9.14 -10.05
N LEU A 553 12.20 9.08 -9.84
CA LEU A 553 11.61 8.71 -8.56
C LEU A 553 11.46 7.19 -8.54
N GLU A 554 12.22 6.54 -7.67
CA GLU A 554 12.21 5.09 -7.50
C GLU A 554 11.24 4.70 -6.39
N ILE A 555 10.37 3.73 -6.67
CA ILE A 555 9.48 3.08 -5.72
C ILE A 555 9.89 1.61 -5.65
N VAL A 556 10.35 1.17 -4.48
CA VAL A 556 10.57 -0.25 -4.18
C VAL A 556 9.33 -0.77 -3.48
N GLY A 557 8.52 -1.53 -4.20
CA GLY A 557 7.16 -1.90 -3.84
C GLY A 557 6.15 -1.47 -4.90
N ARG A 558 4.88 -1.40 -4.54
CA ARG A 558 3.77 -1.17 -5.49
C ARG A 558 3.48 0.32 -5.66
N TYR A 559 2.96 0.68 -6.82
CA TYR A 559 2.39 2.01 -7.08
C TYR A 559 0.97 1.89 -7.62
N SER A 560 0.07 2.74 -7.14
CA SER A 560 -1.29 2.82 -7.65
C SER A 560 -1.75 4.27 -7.74
N ASN A 561 -2.36 4.62 -8.87
CA ASN A 561 -2.96 5.92 -9.13
C ASN A 561 -4.48 5.76 -9.22
N GLY A 562 -5.20 6.23 -8.21
CA GLY A 562 -6.66 6.10 -8.13
C GLY A 562 -7.41 6.95 -9.15
N GLU A 563 -8.72 6.70 -9.28
CA GLU A 563 -9.60 7.32 -10.29
C GLU A 563 -9.67 8.85 -10.22
N ASN A 564 -9.44 9.42 -9.03
CA ASN A 564 -9.47 10.87 -8.81
C ASN A 564 -8.07 11.48 -8.67
N ALA A 565 -7.03 10.70 -8.95
CA ALA A 565 -5.65 11.08 -8.81
C ALA A 565 -5.04 11.55 -10.13
N THR A 566 -3.94 12.29 -10.05
CA THR A 566 -3.18 12.75 -11.22
C THR A 566 -1.74 12.28 -11.14
N LEU A 567 -1.28 11.63 -12.20
CA LEU A 567 0.14 11.42 -12.48
C LEU A 567 0.59 12.49 -13.48
N GLN A 568 1.52 13.35 -13.07
CA GLN A 568 1.94 14.51 -13.85
C GLN A 568 3.40 14.42 -14.29
N TYR A 569 3.67 14.77 -15.55
CA TYR A 569 5.02 14.94 -16.08
C TYR A 569 5.22 16.30 -16.73
N THR A 570 6.44 16.83 -16.62
CA THR A 570 6.91 17.95 -17.45
C THR A 570 8.05 17.46 -18.35
N LEU A 571 7.90 17.60 -19.66
CA LEU A 571 8.87 17.11 -20.65
C LEU A 571 9.71 18.27 -21.21
N GLU A 572 11.04 18.12 -21.19
CA GLU A 572 11.99 19.05 -21.82
C GLU A 572 12.70 18.47 -23.06
N GLY A 573 12.50 17.17 -23.31
CA GLY A 573 13.15 16.39 -24.37
C GLY A 573 12.83 14.89 -24.23
N PRO A 574 13.20 14.05 -25.21
CA PRO A 574 12.83 12.62 -25.21
C PRO A 574 13.68 11.72 -24.30
N HIS A 575 14.70 12.23 -23.60
CA HIS A 575 15.58 11.39 -22.77
C HIS A 575 15.25 11.46 -21.27
N ALA A 576 14.66 10.38 -20.75
CA ALA A 576 14.42 10.21 -19.32
C ALA A 576 15.73 10.28 -18.52
N GLY A 577 15.68 10.80 -17.28
CA GLY A 577 16.89 10.92 -16.45
C GLY A 577 17.66 12.22 -16.66
N THR A 578 17.52 12.85 -17.83
CA THR A 578 18.27 14.06 -18.20
C THR A 578 17.43 15.21 -18.75
N GLU A 579 16.27 14.92 -19.33
CA GLU A 579 15.37 15.93 -19.94
C GLU A 579 13.95 15.84 -19.36
N TYR A 580 13.63 14.80 -18.60
CA TYR A 580 12.43 14.69 -17.77
C TYR A 580 12.62 13.60 -16.71
N GLY A 581 11.84 13.67 -15.63
CA GLY A 581 11.82 12.64 -14.59
C GLY A 581 11.03 11.41 -15.01
N GLN A 582 11.42 10.25 -14.49
CA GLN A 582 10.74 8.97 -14.72
C GLN A 582 10.25 8.39 -13.41
N LEU A 583 9.11 7.69 -13.42
CA LEU A 583 8.71 6.83 -12.31
C LEU A 583 9.28 5.43 -12.51
N SER A 584 10.13 4.96 -11.59
CA SER A 584 10.71 3.61 -11.64
C SER A 584 10.13 2.78 -10.52
N ILE A 585 9.39 1.72 -10.85
CA ILE A 585 8.66 0.89 -9.87
C ILE A 585 9.28 -0.51 -9.89
N ASP A 586 9.87 -0.92 -8.77
CA ASP A 586 10.31 -2.31 -8.50
C ASP A 586 9.14 -3.06 -7.87
N GLY A 587 8.12 -3.32 -8.71
CA GLY A 587 6.85 -3.93 -8.37
C GLY A 587 5.76 -3.67 -9.42
N PRO A 588 4.52 -4.14 -9.16
CA PRO A 588 3.36 -3.86 -10.02
C PRO A 588 2.89 -2.40 -9.93
N ALA A 589 2.32 -1.91 -11.03
CA ALA A 589 1.68 -0.61 -11.14
C ALA A 589 0.17 -0.73 -11.43
N ALA A 590 -0.66 0.10 -10.82
CA ALA A 590 -2.08 0.24 -11.19
C ALA A 590 -2.34 1.66 -11.71
N TRP A 591 -2.97 1.77 -12.87
CA TRP A 591 -3.26 3.04 -13.54
C TRP A 591 -4.76 3.34 -13.48
N GLY A 592 -5.07 4.57 -13.12
CA GLY A 592 -6.43 5.12 -13.01
C GLY A 592 -6.35 6.64 -13.07
N GLY A 593 -7.50 7.31 -13.18
CA GLY A 593 -7.59 8.76 -13.11
C GLY A 593 -6.90 9.48 -14.26
N THR A 594 -6.15 10.54 -13.97
CA THR A 594 -5.61 11.44 -15.00
C THR A 594 -4.10 11.26 -15.21
N LEU A 595 -3.69 11.02 -16.46
CA LEU A 595 -2.32 11.28 -16.90
C LEU A 595 -2.25 12.71 -17.45
N GLN A 596 -1.48 13.57 -16.78
CA GLN A 596 -1.22 14.93 -17.22
C GLN A 596 0.21 15.08 -17.72
N VAL A 597 0.37 15.65 -18.91
CA VAL A 597 1.69 15.94 -19.48
C VAL A 597 1.74 17.40 -19.91
N ASP A 598 2.77 18.10 -19.46
CA ASP A 598 3.06 19.47 -19.84
C ASP A 598 4.44 19.54 -20.52
N PHE A 599 4.64 20.56 -21.35
CA PHE A 599 5.96 20.88 -21.89
C PHE A 599 6.63 21.98 -21.09
N ALA A 600 7.94 21.83 -20.86
CA ALA A 600 8.74 22.95 -20.43
C ALA A 600 8.74 24.04 -21.51
N THR A 601 8.93 25.29 -21.06
CA THR A 601 8.78 26.46 -21.93
C THR A 601 9.71 26.38 -23.16
N GLY A 602 9.10 26.29 -24.34
CA GLY A 602 9.81 26.31 -25.62
C GLY A 602 10.19 24.93 -26.18
N TYR A 603 9.96 23.85 -25.43
CA TYR A 603 10.05 22.50 -25.98
C TYR A 603 8.89 22.22 -26.95
N LYS A 604 9.21 21.50 -28.03
CA LYS A 604 8.24 21.00 -29.02
C LYS A 604 8.71 19.60 -29.42
N PRO A 605 7.88 18.56 -29.27
CA PRO A 605 8.27 17.21 -29.63
C PRO A 605 8.37 17.08 -31.15
N TYR A 606 9.25 16.21 -31.61
CA TYR A 606 9.24 15.72 -32.98
C TYR A 606 8.28 14.53 -33.09
N ILE A 607 7.66 14.36 -34.25
CA ILE A 607 6.86 13.16 -34.53
C ILE A 607 7.78 11.93 -34.49
N GLY A 608 7.35 10.92 -33.74
CA GLY A 608 8.13 9.72 -33.46
C GLY A 608 9.02 9.83 -32.21
N ASP A 609 9.03 10.96 -31.51
CA ASP A 609 9.62 11.03 -30.16
C ASP A 609 8.82 10.11 -29.23
N GLU A 610 9.53 9.28 -28.48
CA GLU A 610 8.98 8.36 -27.49
C GLU A 610 9.44 8.79 -26.09
N PHE A 611 8.51 8.82 -25.15
CA PHE A 611 8.75 9.17 -23.75
C PHE A 611 8.35 7.98 -22.88
N THR A 612 9.34 7.26 -22.36
CA THR A 612 9.09 6.24 -21.33
C THR A 612 8.86 6.95 -20.00
N LEU A 613 7.59 7.11 -19.61
CA LEU A 613 7.17 7.84 -18.42
C LEU A 613 7.35 7.01 -17.15
N ALA A 614 7.05 5.71 -17.22
CA ALA A 614 7.24 4.78 -16.12
C ALA A 614 7.81 3.43 -16.57
N VAL A 615 8.53 2.75 -15.66
CA VAL A 615 8.94 1.34 -15.79
C VAL A 615 8.46 0.55 -14.57
N TYR A 616 8.03 -0.68 -14.78
CA TYR A 616 7.38 -1.52 -13.76
C TYR A 616 7.51 -3.03 -14.09
N GLU A 617 7.15 -3.90 -13.15
CA GLU A 617 7.19 -5.37 -13.37
C GLU A 617 5.96 -5.90 -14.11
N SER A 618 4.79 -5.35 -13.78
CA SER A 618 3.50 -5.64 -14.41
C SER A 618 2.56 -4.44 -14.21
N PHE A 619 1.45 -4.42 -14.93
CA PHE A 619 0.44 -3.38 -14.75
C PHE A 619 -0.99 -3.91 -14.75
N GLY A 620 -1.88 -3.16 -14.09
CA GLY A 620 -3.33 -3.25 -14.19
C GLY A 620 -3.94 -1.86 -14.43
N GLY A 621 -5.23 -1.81 -14.76
CA GLY A 621 -5.96 -0.56 -14.98
C GLY A 621 -5.61 0.18 -16.28
N ASP A 622 -6.19 1.37 -16.44
CA ASP A 622 -5.96 2.33 -17.52
C ASP A 622 -6.31 3.75 -17.02
N PHE A 623 -5.81 4.80 -17.68
CA PHE A 623 -6.18 6.17 -17.32
C PHE A 623 -7.58 6.53 -17.83
N ASP A 624 -8.39 7.15 -16.98
CA ASP A 624 -9.72 7.66 -17.33
C ASP A 624 -9.65 8.93 -18.20
N LEU A 625 -8.61 9.73 -17.99
CA LEU A 625 -8.39 11.00 -18.68
C LEU A 625 -6.92 11.19 -19.06
N LEU A 626 -6.71 11.61 -20.30
CA LEU A 626 -5.42 12.06 -20.81
C LEU A 626 -5.46 13.58 -21.01
N ASP A 627 -4.77 14.33 -20.16
CA ASP A 627 -4.56 15.78 -20.32
C ASP A 627 -3.18 16.01 -20.94
N LEU A 628 -3.14 15.98 -22.28
CA LEU A 628 -1.90 16.01 -23.06
C LEU A 628 -1.79 17.28 -23.89
N PRO A 629 -0.56 17.75 -24.19
CA PRO A 629 -0.34 18.94 -25.00
C PRO A 629 -0.92 18.80 -26.42
N GLY A 630 -1.59 19.84 -26.91
CA GLY A 630 -2.34 19.79 -28.17
C GLY A 630 -1.52 20.04 -29.45
N GLU A 631 -0.21 20.24 -29.35
CA GLU A 631 0.67 20.54 -30.49
C GLU A 631 0.87 19.34 -31.44
N VAL A 632 0.75 18.12 -30.92
CA VAL A 632 0.82 16.84 -31.64
C VAL A 632 -0.35 15.95 -31.20
N SER A 633 -0.58 14.86 -31.93
CA SER A 633 -1.41 13.77 -31.39
C SER A 633 -0.52 12.79 -30.64
N TRP A 634 -1.11 11.97 -29.79
CA TRP A 634 -0.37 11.07 -28.92
C TRP A 634 -0.89 9.65 -29.03
N ASP A 635 0.02 8.70 -28.93
CA ASP A 635 -0.28 7.31 -28.63
C ASP A 635 0.20 7.02 -27.21
N LEU A 636 -0.67 6.49 -26.36
CA LEU A 636 -0.28 5.98 -25.05
C LEU A 636 -0.25 4.46 -25.13
N SER A 637 0.93 3.89 -24.91
CA SER A 637 1.16 2.46 -24.90
C SER A 637 1.47 1.98 -23.49
N LEU A 638 0.58 1.16 -22.95
CA LEU A 638 0.82 0.36 -21.75
C LEU A 638 1.47 -0.96 -22.17
N GLU A 639 2.80 -1.01 -22.14
CA GLU A 639 3.57 -2.21 -22.43
C GLU A 639 3.67 -3.11 -21.17
N ALA A 640 4.17 -4.34 -21.35
CA ALA A 640 4.29 -5.29 -20.25
C ALA A 640 5.11 -4.77 -19.06
N ASN A 641 6.09 -3.89 -19.31
CA ASN A 641 7.01 -3.36 -18.30
C ASN A 641 7.28 -1.85 -18.43
N ALA A 642 6.50 -1.12 -19.22
CA ALA A 642 6.72 0.31 -19.46
C ALA A 642 5.44 1.06 -19.87
N LEU A 643 5.29 2.28 -19.35
CA LEU A 643 4.32 3.27 -19.82
C LEU A 643 5.03 4.19 -20.81
N VAL A 644 4.65 4.12 -22.09
CA VAL A 644 5.30 4.89 -23.18
C VAL A 644 4.29 5.81 -23.83
N LEU A 645 4.65 7.09 -23.93
CA LEU A 645 3.91 8.10 -24.67
C LEU A 645 4.67 8.40 -25.97
N THR A 646 4.01 8.30 -27.12
CA THR A 646 4.64 8.54 -28.43
C THR A 646 3.99 9.72 -29.12
N ALA A 647 4.80 10.69 -29.54
CA ALA A 647 4.35 11.82 -30.33
C ALA A 647 3.99 11.36 -31.75
N LEU A 648 2.72 11.43 -32.10
CA LEU A 648 2.19 11.10 -33.41
C LEU A 648 1.93 12.34 -34.26
N THR A 649 1.77 12.11 -35.55
CA THR A 649 1.16 13.08 -36.46
C THR A 649 -0.27 13.34 -35.99
N GLY A 650 -0.49 14.49 -35.35
CA GLY A 650 -1.82 15.08 -35.39
C GLY A 650 -2.11 15.45 -36.83
N LYS A 651 -3.33 15.21 -37.30
CA LYS A 651 -3.75 15.73 -38.61
C LYS A 651 -3.73 17.26 -38.49
N LEU A 652 -2.60 17.88 -38.85
CA LEU A 652 -2.49 19.32 -38.87
C LEU A 652 -3.61 19.82 -39.79
N PRO A 653 -4.46 20.74 -39.33
CA PRO A 653 -5.43 21.36 -40.22
C PRO A 653 -4.69 21.89 -41.46
N GLY A 654 -5.02 21.39 -42.66
CA GLY A 654 -4.32 21.77 -43.88
C GLY A 654 -3.10 20.94 -44.27
N ASP A 655 -2.65 19.98 -43.46
CA ASP A 655 -1.76 18.90 -43.88
C ASP A 655 -2.61 17.85 -44.60
N ILE A 656 -2.52 17.86 -45.92
CA ILE A 656 -3.42 17.16 -46.85
C ILE A 656 -2.76 15.89 -47.40
N ASP A 657 -1.44 15.76 -47.24
CA ASP A 657 -0.70 14.55 -47.56
C ASP A 657 -0.25 13.74 -46.33
N ASP A 658 -0.68 14.17 -45.15
CA ASP A 658 -0.49 13.54 -43.84
C ASP A 658 1.01 13.33 -43.53
N ASN A 659 1.87 14.24 -43.99
CA ASN A 659 3.33 14.14 -43.83
C ASN A 659 3.86 14.83 -42.57
N GLY A 660 2.99 15.44 -41.76
CA GLY A 660 3.33 16.11 -40.52
C GLY A 660 3.77 17.57 -40.68
N SER A 661 3.52 18.19 -41.84
CA SER A 661 3.79 19.61 -42.09
C SER A 661 2.71 20.24 -42.96
N VAL A 662 2.52 21.57 -42.87
CA VAL A 662 1.63 22.33 -43.77
C VAL A 662 2.50 23.15 -44.73
N ASP A 663 2.77 22.63 -45.92
CA ASP A 663 3.66 23.20 -46.91
C ASP A 663 3.11 23.13 -48.35
N ALA A 664 3.98 23.29 -49.36
CA ALA A 664 3.57 23.28 -50.75
C ALA A 664 3.23 21.88 -51.28
N ALA A 665 3.68 20.81 -50.62
CA ALA A 665 3.35 19.41 -50.93
C ALA A 665 1.88 19.11 -50.61
N ASP A 666 1.33 19.71 -49.55
CA ASP A 666 -0.10 19.63 -49.23
C ASP A 666 -0.97 20.25 -50.31
N LEU A 667 -0.55 21.41 -50.83
CA LEU A 667 -1.23 22.04 -51.95
C LEU A 667 -1.19 21.15 -53.20
N ALA A 668 -0.08 20.47 -53.44
CA ALA A 668 0.06 19.55 -54.56
C ALA A 668 -0.86 18.33 -54.39
N SER A 669 -0.93 17.77 -53.18
CA SER A 669 -1.78 16.63 -52.82
C SER A 669 -3.26 16.97 -52.77
N TRP A 670 -3.63 18.21 -52.43
CA TRP A 670 -4.98 18.73 -52.58
C TRP A 670 -5.37 18.87 -54.06
N ARG A 671 -4.50 19.48 -54.87
CA ARG A 671 -4.73 19.65 -56.31
C ARG A 671 -4.88 18.32 -57.03
N ALA A 672 -4.10 17.32 -56.63
CA ALA A 672 -4.17 15.98 -57.20
C ALA A 672 -5.49 15.25 -56.89
N GLY A 673 -6.09 15.52 -55.72
CA GLY A 673 -7.38 14.95 -55.29
C GLY A 673 -8.60 15.83 -55.56
N TYR A 674 -8.46 16.89 -56.37
CA TYR A 674 -9.53 17.86 -56.60
C TYR A 674 -10.76 17.21 -57.27
N GLY A 675 -11.88 17.16 -56.54
CA GLY A 675 -13.13 16.51 -56.97
C GLY A 675 -13.42 15.16 -56.30
N ASP A 676 -12.51 14.67 -55.46
CA ASP A 676 -12.76 13.54 -54.56
C ASP A 676 -13.73 13.96 -53.43
N PRO A 677 -14.79 13.18 -53.12
CA PRO A 677 -15.68 13.44 -51.98
C PRO A 677 -14.98 13.63 -50.62
N GLY A 678 -13.78 13.06 -50.46
CA GLY A 678 -12.92 13.17 -49.28
C GLY A 678 -11.98 14.39 -49.23
N LYS A 679 -11.82 15.13 -50.33
CA LYS A 679 -10.98 16.36 -50.39
C LYS A 679 -11.80 17.53 -50.96
N ARG A 680 -12.40 18.32 -50.07
CA ARG A 680 -13.37 19.38 -50.39
C ARG A 680 -12.69 20.74 -50.55
N SER A 681 -13.44 21.71 -51.10
CA SER A 681 -13.03 23.11 -51.18
C SER A 681 -12.76 23.76 -49.81
N TYR A 682 -13.31 23.18 -48.73
CA TYR A 682 -13.02 23.56 -47.35
C TYR A 682 -11.56 23.28 -46.96
N ASP A 683 -10.95 22.21 -47.48
CA ASP A 683 -9.59 21.79 -47.10
C ASP A 683 -8.52 22.73 -47.66
N PHE A 684 -8.76 23.33 -48.83
CA PHE A 684 -7.89 24.36 -49.39
C PHE A 684 -7.91 25.66 -48.59
N LEU A 685 -9.07 26.06 -48.08
CA LEU A 685 -9.18 27.25 -47.22
C LEU A 685 -8.56 26.99 -45.85
N LEU A 686 -8.59 25.74 -45.38
CA LEU A 686 -7.83 25.27 -44.22
C LEU A 686 -6.33 25.41 -44.48
N TRP A 687 -5.79 24.73 -45.50
CA TRP A 687 -4.38 24.83 -45.89
C TRP A 687 -3.92 26.28 -46.08
N GLN A 688 -4.69 27.10 -46.78
CA GLN A 688 -4.34 28.49 -47.03
C GLN A 688 -4.26 29.31 -45.74
N ARG A 689 -5.13 29.04 -44.76
CA ARG A 689 -5.14 29.72 -43.47
C ARG A 689 -3.93 29.31 -42.63
N GLU A 690 -3.62 28.02 -42.60
CA GLU A 690 -2.57 27.46 -41.73
C GLU A 690 -1.16 27.70 -42.33
N TYR A 691 -1.01 27.59 -43.65
CA TYR A 691 0.21 27.98 -44.38
C TYR A 691 0.53 29.49 -44.23
N ALA A 692 -0.49 30.34 -44.10
CA ALA A 692 -0.33 31.80 -43.94
C ALA A 692 -0.23 32.27 -42.47
N GLY A 693 -0.53 31.42 -41.49
CA GLY A 693 -0.50 31.73 -40.05
C GLY A 693 0.88 31.58 -39.40
N GLY A 694 1.79 30.83 -40.02
CA GLY A 694 3.18 30.64 -39.58
C GLY A 694 4.12 31.79 -39.94
N GLY A 695 3.97 32.95 -39.30
CA GLY A 695 5.03 33.95 -39.17
C GLY A 695 5.23 34.96 -40.33
N ALA A 696 5.49 36.20 -39.95
CA ALA A 696 5.65 37.36 -40.83
C ALA A 696 6.98 37.39 -41.62
N LEU A 697 6.84 37.65 -42.93
CA LEU A 697 7.73 38.37 -43.87
C LEU A 697 9.26 38.11 -43.83
N GLY A 698 9.72 37.18 -44.68
CA GLY A 698 11.00 37.34 -45.36
C GLY A 698 10.81 38.14 -46.65
N ALA A 699 11.27 39.40 -46.67
CA ALA A 699 11.31 40.20 -47.89
C ALA A 699 12.13 39.46 -48.96
N VAL A 700 11.48 39.08 -50.06
CA VAL A 700 12.15 38.61 -51.28
C VAL A 700 13.01 39.77 -51.80
N PRO A 701 14.32 39.59 -52.04
CA PRO A 701 15.12 40.60 -52.71
C PRO A 701 14.56 40.86 -54.11
N GLU A 702 14.08 42.08 -54.37
CA GLU A 702 13.72 42.48 -55.73
C GLU A 702 14.97 42.40 -56.62
N PRO A 703 14.90 41.74 -57.80
CA PRO A 703 15.94 41.91 -58.80
C PRO A 703 15.91 43.36 -59.28
N ALA A 704 17.04 44.05 -59.12
CA ALA A 704 17.22 45.44 -59.51
C ALA A 704 16.64 45.73 -60.90
N SER A 705 15.77 46.73 -60.96
CA SER A 705 15.09 47.30 -62.13
C SER A 705 16.03 47.90 -63.20
N LEU A 706 17.33 47.56 -63.17
CA LEU A 706 18.33 47.95 -64.17
C LEU A 706 18.46 46.95 -65.33
N VAL A 707 17.95 45.71 -65.22
CA VAL A 707 18.05 44.72 -66.32
C VAL A 707 16.93 44.89 -67.36
N LEU A 708 15.77 45.44 -66.98
CA LEU A 708 14.64 45.70 -67.90
C LEU A 708 14.75 47.01 -68.69
N ALA A 709 15.60 47.96 -68.27
CA ALA A 709 15.89 49.17 -69.04
C ALA A 709 16.95 48.96 -70.15
N GLY A 710 17.78 47.91 -70.05
CA GLY A 710 18.83 47.61 -71.04
C GLY A 710 18.32 46.89 -72.30
N LEU A 711 17.22 46.12 -72.21
CA LEU A 711 16.70 45.34 -73.33
C LEU A 711 15.73 46.11 -74.25
N ALA A 712 15.17 47.25 -73.79
CA ALA A 712 14.33 48.11 -74.62
C ALA A 712 15.12 49.01 -75.59
N ALA A 713 16.43 49.17 -75.40
CA ALA A 713 17.29 50.03 -76.23
C ALA A 713 17.90 49.33 -77.46
N MET A 714 17.81 48.00 -77.58
CA MET A 714 18.44 47.25 -78.70
C MET A 714 17.51 46.87 -79.88
N PHE A 715 16.20 47.18 -79.83
CA PHE A 715 15.26 46.81 -80.90
C PHE A 715 14.52 47.98 -81.58
N GLY A 716 14.86 49.24 -81.29
CA GLY A 716 14.15 50.42 -81.79
C GLY A 716 14.75 51.14 -83.01
N GLY A 717 15.65 50.54 -83.79
CA GLY A 717 16.49 51.28 -84.75
C GLY A 717 16.70 50.66 -86.13
N ALA A 718 15.63 50.48 -86.93
CA ALA A 718 15.67 50.49 -88.41
C ALA A 718 14.22 50.53 -88.94
N ILE A 719 13.58 51.67 -89.19
CA ILE A 719 13.77 52.61 -90.32
C ILE A 719 13.61 51.94 -91.72
N THR A 720 12.37 51.99 -92.21
CA THR A 720 11.91 52.50 -93.54
C THR A 720 11.73 51.61 -94.77
N ARG A 721 10.62 51.96 -95.48
CA ARG A 721 10.30 51.90 -96.94
C ARG A 721 9.86 50.53 -97.49
N ARG A 722 8.86 50.40 -98.39
CA ARG A 722 8.24 51.33 -99.35
C ARG A 722 6.96 50.72 -99.96
N ARG A 723 5.96 51.58 -100.21
CA ARG A 723 4.92 51.58 -101.29
C ARG A 723 4.76 50.30 -102.17
N ARG A 724 3.53 49.77 -102.23
CA ARG A 724 2.56 49.99 -103.32
C ARG A 724 1.16 49.65 -102.86
#